data_AF-A0A4Y9Y283-F1
#
_entry.id   AF-A0A4Y9Y283-F1
#
_cell.length_a   1.000
_cell.length_b   1.000
_cell.length_c   1.000
_cell.angle_alpha   90.00
_cell.angle_beta   90.00
_cell.angle_gamma   90.00
#
_symmetry.space_group_name_H-M   'P 1'
#
loop_
_entity.id
_entity.type
_entity.pdbx_description
1 polymer ?
#
loop_
_entity_poly.entity_id
_entity_poly.type
_entity_poly.pdbx_seq_one_letter_code
_entity_poly.pdbx_strand_id
1 'polypeptide(L)'
;MLSRLPAGALRNVGSVAAPRSASFTSNARFAARARFASTSSGSSASSAFESFINSRATLASVTLFTAGSIAWYTSLYGTLPFVGEVHANSAADDGLHPPHYPWSHSGLLDSFDHASIRRGYQVYREVCAACHSLDRIAWRNLVGVSHTADEVKAMAEEIEYDDGPDDQGEMFKRPGKLSDYMPPPYANEEAARAGNGGALPPDLSLIVKARHGAADYIFSLLTGYRDPPAGFEIREGMNYNPYFPGNAISMARVLFDGLVEYDDGTPATTSQMAKDVVTFLNWAAEPEHDERKQFGLKAVILFSALTAMSLYVKRFKWSVIKSRKIMLSQDVFGKLATTSQVNLHPAPVVRRLTHHLCREWVAKCLGQMTDTNREEAQAELRQVIADAFVNKTLWTTDWGAPIALSLMPKPPPTLNSLNSLSSLKRKLAARFQREHDLERQKGLHGQTGHAHSPYSHVFGNRSATPSFDGDAPEMNVNVPNWDKHTIVGTSKEIFKDYLRLTSASEPKPEQIRPYPILQETLAQLKKRWREKANYNWICSQFKSLRQDLTVQRVKNEFTVTVYEIHARMALEVGDMVEYNQCQAMLRNLYELGIPGKVEEFTAYRILMLLHGRNRSDLNLYVGQLTDKQKVDPAVRHALDVQRALAMGNYHRLFDLYLNAPNMGAYIMDHFIDRERTRALIVMTKAYRTLPLSFIQNELAFDGLAQACDFLTEHKAGLFTNPNAPDAEKILDCKPAGAPLVQVLEEKYRKVQIKGAV
;
A
#
# COMPACT_ATOMS: atom_id res chain seq x y z
N MET A 1 -24.47 5.32 -46.55
CA MET A 1 -25.37 6.45 -46.88
C MET A 1 -24.70 7.75 -46.46
N LEU A 2 -24.19 8.51 -47.43
CA LEU A 2 -23.81 9.92 -47.27
C LEU A 2 -25.07 10.79 -47.42
N SER A 3 -25.02 11.98 -46.79
CA SER A 3 -25.95 13.12 -46.87
C SER A 3 -27.13 13.14 -45.89
N ARG A 4 -27.09 14.08 -44.93
CA ARG A 4 -28.07 15.18 -44.70
C ARG A 4 -27.85 15.86 -43.35
N LEU A 5 -27.19 17.01 -43.38
CA LEU A 5 -27.33 18.09 -42.39
C LEU A 5 -28.21 19.18 -43.02
N PRO A 6 -29.11 19.86 -42.29
CA PRO A 6 -29.64 21.13 -42.72
C PRO A 6 -28.89 22.29 -42.05
N ALA A 7 -28.53 23.26 -42.90
CA ALA A 7 -28.06 24.58 -42.52
C ALA A 7 -29.18 25.39 -41.86
N GLY A 8 -28.86 26.04 -40.74
CA GLY A 8 -29.78 26.90 -40.00
C GLY A 8 -29.05 27.84 -39.06
N ALA A 9 -28.10 28.60 -39.62
CA ALA A 9 -27.48 29.72 -38.93
C ALA A 9 -27.93 31.02 -39.59
N LEU A 10 -28.13 32.04 -38.74
CA LEU A 10 -28.35 33.47 -39.02
C LEU A 10 -29.82 33.92 -39.08
N ARG A 11 -30.31 34.49 -37.97
CA ARG A 11 -30.72 35.91 -37.89
C ARG A 11 -31.16 36.35 -36.49
N ASN A 12 -30.87 37.63 -36.21
CA ASN A 12 -31.32 38.51 -35.11
C ASN A 12 -30.61 38.28 -33.76
N VAL A 13 -30.02 39.28 -33.10
CA VAL A 13 -30.55 40.63 -32.80
C VAL A 13 -29.42 41.67 -32.75
N GLY A 14 -29.77 42.91 -33.10
CA GLY A 14 -28.89 44.06 -33.24
C GLY A 14 -28.57 44.87 -31.96
N SER A 15 -27.68 45.83 -32.22
CA SER A 15 -27.06 46.90 -31.42
C SER A 15 -27.91 47.68 -30.43
N VAL A 16 -27.31 48.18 -29.33
CA VAL A 16 -27.28 49.62 -28.95
C VAL A 16 -26.03 49.97 -28.10
N ALA A 17 -25.47 51.14 -28.45
CA ALA A 17 -24.42 52.03 -27.94
C ALA A 17 -23.91 52.06 -26.47
N ALA A 18 -22.68 52.59 -26.34
CA ALA A 18 -21.94 53.00 -25.14
C ALA A 18 -22.31 54.41 -24.62
N PRO A 19 -21.92 54.78 -23.38
CA PRO A 19 -20.92 55.86 -23.17
C PRO A 19 -19.93 55.60 -21.98
N ARG A 20 -18.62 55.89 -22.13
CA ARG A 20 -17.79 57.03 -21.64
C ARG A 20 -17.63 57.23 -20.10
N SER A 21 -16.38 57.02 -19.61
CA SER A 21 -15.48 57.81 -18.71
C SER A 21 -16.08 58.87 -17.75
N ALA A 22 -15.64 59.18 -16.52
CA ALA A 22 -14.46 58.96 -15.64
C ALA A 22 -14.92 59.35 -14.17
N SER A 23 -14.29 59.08 -13.02
CA SER A 23 -12.98 59.54 -12.51
C SER A 23 -12.76 59.05 -11.05
N PHE A 24 -11.50 58.69 -10.72
CA PHE A 24 -10.75 58.83 -9.44
C PHE A 24 -11.38 58.60 -8.05
N THR A 25 -10.78 57.71 -7.23
CA THR A 25 -9.81 58.05 -6.15
C THR A 25 -9.10 56.80 -5.55
N SER A 26 -7.86 57.04 -5.08
CA SER A 26 -6.88 56.24 -4.29
C SER A 26 -7.40 55.23 -3.25
N ASN A 27 -6.70 54.18 -2.79
CA ASN A 27 -5.32 54.14 -2.26
C ASN A 27 -4.82 52.67 -1.98
N ALA A 28 -3.48 52.48 -1.98
CA ALA A 28 -2.66 51.51 -1.21
C ALA A 28 -2.57 49.98 -1.50
N ARG A 29 -1.44 49.59 -2.13
CA ARG A 29 -0.41 48.58 -1.77
C ARG A 29 -0.81 47.14 -1.35
N PHE A 30 -0.35 46.13 -2.11
CA PHE A 30 0.46 45.00 -1.60
C PHE A 30 1.36 44.43 -2.71
N ALA A 31 2.64 44.23 -2.40
CA ALA A 31 3.70 43.81 -3.31
C ALA A 31 3.88 42.28 -3.29
N ALA A 32 3.86 41.64 -4.46
CA ALA A 32 4.29 40.25 -4.64
C ALA A 32 5.70 40.21 -5.24
N ARG A 33 6.66 39.71 -4.46
CA ARG A 33 8.09 39.64 -4.77
C ARG A 33 8.41 38.24 -5.31
N ALA A 34 8.48 38.09 -6.64
CA ALA A 34 8.92 36.85 -7.28
C ALA A 34 10.46 36.71 -7.20
N ARG A 35 10.95 35.59 -6.62
CA ARG A 35 12.39 35.26 -6.56
C ARG A 35 12.82 34.61 -7.88
N PHE A 36 13.81 35.19 -8.54
CA PHE A 36 14.51 34.63 -9.70
C PHE A 36 15.62 33.67 -9.23
N ALA A 37 15.67 32.47 -9.80
CA ALA A 37 16.84 31.60 -9.75
C ALA A 37 17.62 31.74 -11.08
N SER A 38 18.85 32.25 -11.01
CA SER A 38 19.75 32.41 -12.15
C SER A 38 20.69 31.22 -12.26
N THR A 39 20.67 30.52 -13.40
CA THR A 39 21.80 29.69 -13.86
C THR A 39 22.53 30.44 -14.96
N SER A 40 23.81 30.70 -14.75
CA SER A 40 24.73 31.30 -15.72
C SER A 40 25.25 30.22 -16.67
N SER A 41 25.03 30.38 -17.98
CA SER A 41 25.77 29.61 -19.00
C SER A 41 26.25 30.57 -20.10
N GLY A 42 27.55 30.84 -20.09
CA GLY A 42 28.25 31.64 -21.08
C GLY A 42 28.45 30.90 -22.41
N SER A 43 28.67 31.68 -23.46
CA SER A 43 28.74 31.36 -24.89
C SER A 43 29.95 30.52 -25.34
N SER A 44 30.59 29.77 -24.44
CA SER A 44 31.62 28.76 -24.76
C SER A 44 31.03 27.36 -25.00
N ALA A 45 29.72 27.20 -24.76
CA ALA A 45 29.06 25.91 -24.69
C ALA A 45 28.74 25.27 -26.05
N SER A 46 28.67 26.03 -27.15
CA SER A 46 28.27 25.47 -28.45
C SER A 46 29.36 24.62 -29.11
N SER A 47 30.64 25.00 -29.00
CA SER A 47 31.76 24.18 -29.50
C SER A 47 32.09 23.01 -28.57
N ALA A 48 31.89 23.18 -27.26
CA ALA A 48 32.05 22.12 -26.27
C ALA A 48 30.93 21.07 -26.32
N PHE A 49 29.71 21.45 -26.72
CA PHE A 49 28.56 20.54 -26.82
C PHE A 49 28.65 19.60 -28.03
N GLU A 50 29.18 20.06 -29.17
CA GLU A 50 29.47 19.17 -30.32
C GLU A 50 30.60 18.17 -30.00
N SER A 51 31.64 18.59 -29.28
CA SER A 51 32.71 17.70 -28.81
C SER A 51 32.22 16.71 -27.74
N PHE A 52 31.26 17.12 -26.90
CA PHE A 52 30.64 16.27 -25.90
C PHE A 52 29.78 15.19 -26.54
N ILE A 53 28.94 15.49 -27.55
CA ILE A 53 28.07 14.46 -28.17
C ILE A 53 28.88 13.34 -28.87
N ASN A 54 30.06 13.63 -29.40
CA ASN A 54 30.89 12.66 -30.13
C ASN A 54 31.91 11.88 -29.26
N SER A 55 31.92 12.11 -27.94
CA SER A 55 32.87 11.44 -27.03
C SER A 55 32.35 10.08 -26.55
N ARG A 56 33.22 9.06 -26.52
CA ARG A 56 32.94 7.73 -25.92
C ARG A 56 32.52 7.84 -24.45
N ALA A 57 32.95 8.89 -23.76
CA ALA A 57 32.55 9.18 -22.38
C ALA A 57 31.07 9.62 -22.28
N THR A 58 30.56 10.31 -23.29
CA THR A 58 29.15 10.75 -23.34
C THR A 58 28.24 9.59 -23.62
N LEU A 59 28.63 8.69 -24.53
CA LEU A 59 27.96 7.41 -24.77
C LEU A 59 27.91 6.57 -23.49
N ALA A 60 29.01 6.47 -22.74
CA ALA A 60 29.03 5.80 -21.44
C ALA A 60 28.15 6.51 -20.38
N SER A 61 28.13 7.85 -20.37
CA SER A 61 27.32 8.62 -19.42
C SER A 61 25.82 8.56 -19.72
N VAL A 62 25.42 8.51 -20.99
CA VAL A 62 24.03 8.33 -21.42
C VAL A 62 23.58 6.92 -21.07
N THR A 63 24.41 5.90 -21.32
CA THR A 63 24.12 4.51 -20.93
C THR A 63 24.01 4.34 -19.41
N LEU A 64 24.86 5.01 -18.62
CA LEU A 64 24.77 5.01 -17.17
C LEU A 64 23.53 5.76 -16.67
N PHE A 65 23.15 6.85 -17.35
CA PHE A 65 21.95 7.61 -17.00
C PHE A 65 20.68 6.85 -17.36
N THR A 66 20.63 6.15 -18.51
CA THR A 66 19.49 5.29 -18.87
C THR A 66 19.43 4.05 -17.99
N ALA A 67 20.56 3.37 -17.72
CA ALA A 67 20.59 2.25 -16.78
C ALA A 67 20.21 2.67 -15.35
N GLY A 68 20.70 3.82 -14.89
CA GLY A 68 20.34 4.40 -13.61
C GLY A 68 18.88 4.84 -13.53
N SER A 69 18.32 5.39 -14.62
CA SER A 69 16.91 5.77 -14.71
C SER A 69 15.99 4.55 -14.75
N ILE A 70 16.40 3.49 -15.46
CA ILE A 70 15.69 2.20 -15.48
C ILE A 70 15.71 1.57 -14.08
N ALA A 71 16.87 1.52 -13.42
CA ALA A 71 17.00 1.02 -12.05
C ALA A 71 16.22 1.86 -11.02
N TRP A 72 16.19 3.18 -11.21
CA TRP A 72 15.42 4.09 -10.37
C TRP A 72 13.90 3.92 -10.58
N TYR A 73 13.47 3.74 -11.84
CA TYR A 73 12.07 3.53 -12.19
C TYR A 73 11.57 2.15 -11.72
N THR A 74 12.35 1.08 -11.90
CA THR A 74 12.04 -0.26 -11.38
C THR A 74 12.01 -0.28 -9.85
N SER A 75 12.86 0.50 -9.19
CA SER A 75 12.84 0.67 -7.73
C SER A 75 11.62 1.44 -7.21
N LEU A 76 10.98 2.29 -8.02
CA LEU A 76 9.86 3.14 -7.59
C LEU A 76 8.48 2.54 -7.89
N TYR A 77 8.35 1.83 -9.02
CA TYR A 77 7.06 1.40 -9.57
C TYR A 77 6.91 -0.12 -9.73
N GLY A 78 7.92 -0.91 -9.33
CA GLY A 78 7.93 -2.35 -9.59
C GLY A 78 8.40 -2.70 -11.00
N THR A 79 8.30 -4.00 -11.33
CA THR A 79 8.95 -4.64 -12.48
C THR A 79 8.44 -4.09 -13.83
N LEU A 80 9.37 -3.87 -14.76
CA LEU A 80 9.04 -3.52 -16.15
C LEU A 80 8.56 -4.78 -16.90
N PRO A 81 7.55 -4.71 -17.77
CA PRO A 81 6.91 -5.87 -18.43
C PRO A 81 7.80 -6.66 -19.41
N PHE A 82 9.11 -6.39 -19.44
CA PHE A 82 10.09 -6.97 -20.36
C PHE A 82 11.35 -7.51 -19.65
N VAL A 83 11.39 -7.53 -18.31
CA VAL A 83 12.47 -8.16 -17.53
C VAL A 83 11.86 -9.24 -16.65
N GLY A 84 12.08 -10.50 -17.02
CA GLY A 84 11.56 -11.67 -16.29
C GLY A 84 12.13 -11.78 -14.88
N GLU A 85 11.30 -12.25 -13.94
CA GLU A 85 11.66 -12.49 -12.56
C GLU A 85 12.44 -13.81 -12.40
N VAL A 86 13.37 -13.86 -11.45
CA VAL A 86 13.94 -15.11 -10.94
C VAL A 86 13.55 -15.21 -9.48
N HIS A 87 12.43 -15.89 -9.22
CA HIS A 87 12.04 -16.31 -7.88
C HIS A 87 12.75 -17.62 -7.52
N ALA A 88 13.12 -17.76 -6.24
CA ALA A 88 13.64 -19.01 -5.68
C ALA A 88 12.49 -19.94 -5.25
N ASN A 89 11.53 -20.17 -6.13
CA ASN A 89 10.51 -21.21 -6.01
C ASN A 89 10.92 -22.38 -6.91
N SER A 90 10.47 -23.60 -6.60
CA SER A 90 10.67 -24.69 -7.55
C SER A 90 9.81 -24.41 -8.79
N ALA A 91 10.31 -24.72 -10.00
CA ALA A 91 9.54 -24.53 -11.23
C ALA A 91 8.20 -25.31 -11.25
N ALA A 92 8.04 -26.27 -10.34
CA ALA A 92 6.79 -27.00 -10.14
C ALA A 92 5.73 -26.21 -9.35
N ASP A 93 6.14 -25.33 -8.44
CA ASP A 93 5.20 -24.54 -7.61
C ASP A 93 4.58 -23.39 -8.41
N ASP A 94 5.37 -22.72 -9.24
CA ASP A 94 4.92 -21.59 -10.07
C ASP A 94 4.30 -22.05 -11.43
N GLY A 95 4.53 -23.30 -11.84
CA GLY A 95 4.18 -23.81 -13.16
C GLY A 95 5.14 -23.36 -14.25
N LEU A 96 5.19 -24.08 -15.37
CA LEU A 96 6.00 -23.73 -16.53
C LEU A 96 5.47 -22.43 -17.14
N HIS A 97 6.36 -21.45 -17.38
CA HIS A 97 5.98 -20.22 -18.05
C HIS A 97 5.52 -20.50 -19.50
N PRO A 98 4.36 -19.95 -19.93
CA PRO A 98 3.90 -20.10 -21.30
C PRO A 98 4.86 -19.37 -22.26
N PRO A 99 5.17 -19.95 -23.43
CA PRO A 99 5.90 -19.23 -24.47
C PRO A 99 5.02 -18.13 -25.07
N HIS A 100 5.66 -17.10 -25.63
CA HIS A 100 4.94 -16.00 -26.27
C HIS A 100 4.47 -16.40 -27.67
N TYR A 101 3.16 -16.57 -27.85
CA TYR A 101 2.60 -16.89 -29.17
C TYR A 101 2.31 -15.61 -29.96
N PRO A 102 2.54 -15.61 -31.29
CA PRO A 102 2.27 -14.45 -32.13
C PRO A 102 0.78 -14.36 -32.48
N TRP A 103 -0.04 -13.89 -31.54
CA TRP A 103 -1.47 -13.67 -31.78
C TRP A 103 -1.70 -12.60 -32.84
N SER A 104 -2.76 -12.75 -33.63
CA SER A 104 -3.15 -11.79 -34.68
C SER A 104 -3.42 -10.38 -34.13
N HIS A 105 -3.73 -10.27 -32.84
CA HIS A 105 -4.09 -9.04 -32.15
C HIS A 105 -3.00 -8.53 -31.19
N SER A 106 -1.77 -9.08 -31.25
CA SER A 106 -0.68 -8.68 -30.35
C SER A 106 -0.09 -7.30 -30.67
N GLY A 107 -0.14 -6.84 -31.92
CA GLY A 107 0.45 -5.56 -32.30
C GLY A 107 -0.33 -4.36 -31.75
N LEU A 108 0.31 -3.19 -31.71
CA LEU A 108 -0.28 -1.96 -31.16
C LEU A 108 -1.53 -1.48 -31.90
N LEU A 109 -1.65 -1.82 -33.19
CA LEU A 109 -2.74 -1.42 -34.08
C LEU A 109 -3.57 -2.60 -34.59
N ASP A 110 -3.19 -3.82 -34.26
CA ASP A 110 -3.87 -5.01 -34.76
C ASP A 110 -5.17 -5.23 -33.97
N SER A 111 -6.28 -5.42 -34.68
CA SER A 111 -7.58 -5.76 -34.11
C SER A 111 -7.70 -7.26 -33.85
N PHE A 112 -8.76 -7.67 -33.17
CA PHE A 112 -9.14 -9.07 -33.15
C PHE A 112 -9.48 -9.60 -34.55
N ASP A 113 -9.28 -10.91 -34.72
CA ASP A 113 -9.83 -11.67 -35.84
C ASP A 113 -11.24 -12.11 -35.49
N HIS A 114 -12.25 -11.41 -36.01
CA HIS A 114 -13.66 -11.64 -35.68
C HIS A 114 -14.17 -13.00 -36.19
N ALA A 115 -13.56 -13.56 -37.24
CA ALA A 115 -13.88 -14.92 -37.68
C ALA A 115 -13.38 -15.96 -36.65
N SER A 116 -12.20 -15.73 -36.07
CA SER A 116 -11.70 -16.54 -34.94
C SER A 116 -12.55 -16.37 -33.67
N ILE A 117 -13.07 -15.17 -33.39
CA ILE A 117 -14.06 -14.97 -32.29
C ILE A 117 -15.32 -15.79 -32.54
N ARG A 118 -15.87 -15.79 -33.77
CA ARG A 118 -17.07 -16.58 -34.12
C ARG A 118 -16.84 -18.07 -33.90
N ARG A 119 -15.75 -18.61 -34.45
CA ARG A 119 -15.36 -20.01 -34.25
C ARG A 119 -15.09 -20.34 -32.79
N GLY A 120 -14.46 -19.42 -32.05
CA GLY A 120 -14.18 -19.59 -30.63
C GLY A 120 -15.44 -19.62 -29.76
N TYR A 121 -16.47 -18.85 -30.12
CA TYR A 121 -17.78 -18.94 -29.47
C TYR A 121 -18.43 -20.32 -29.70
N GLN A 122 -18.32 -20.87 -30.91
CA GLN A 122 -18.82 -22.22 -31.21
C GLN A 122 -18.13 -23.27 -30.32
N VAL A 123 -16.80 -23.22 -30.19
CA VAL A 123 -16.04 -24.10 -29.27
C VAL A 123 -16.48 -23.89 -27.82
N TYR A 124 -16.67 -22.64 -27.37
CA TYR A 124 -17.17 -22.37 -26.02
C TYR A 124 -18.55 -23.01 -25.80
N ARG A 125 -19.49 -22.82 -26.73
CA ARG A 125 -20.86 -23.34 -26.63
C ARG A 125 -20.91 -24.87 -26.61
N GLU A 126 -20.14 -25.53 -27.48
CA GLU A 126 -20.19 -26.99 -27.65
C GLU A 126 -19.32 -27.76 -26.65
N VAL A 127 -18.25 -27.13 -26.11
CA VAL A 127 -17.29 -27.81 -25.23
C VAL A 127 -17.29 -27.24 -23.81
N CYS A 128 -17.21 -25.92 -23.66
CA CYS A 128 -16.94 -25.28 -22.37
C CYS A 128 -18.21 -24.96 -21.57
N ALA A 129 -19.31 -24.62 -22.25
CA ALA A 129 -20.54 -24.11 -21.64
C ALA A 129 -21.23 -25.14 -20.73
N ALA A 130 -20.88 -26.43 -20.84
CA ALA A 130 -21.35 -27.47 -19.94
C ALA A 130 -20.81 -27.34 -18.50
N CYS A 131 -19.62 -26.74 -18.33
CA CYS A 131 -18.99 -26.61 -17.00
C CYS A 131 -18.57 -25.19 -16.64
N HIS A 132 -18.43 -24.28 -17.60
CA HIS A 132 -17.94 -22.92 -17.38
C HIS A 132 -19.00 -21.87 -17.65
N SER A 133 -19.26 -21.04 -16.63
CA SER A 133 -20.09 -19.84 -16.79
C SER A 133 -19.36 -18.74 -17.59
N LEU A 134 -20.16 -17.84 -18.16
CA LEU A 134 -19.71 -16.63 -18.86
C LEU A 134 -20.61 -15.46 -18.45
N ASP A 135 -20.69 -15.24 -17.13
CA ASP A 135 -21.74 -14.46 -16.47
C ASP A 135 -21.76 -12.98 -16.84
N ARG A 136 -20.65 -12.44 -17.39
CA ARG A 136 -20.55 -11.00 -17.73
C ARG A 136 -20.79 -10.71 -19.20
N ILE A 137 -21.05 -11.73 -20.02
CA ILE A 137 -21.36 -11.57 -21.45
C ILE A 137 -22.85 -11.79 -21.67
N ALA A 138 -23.49 -10.81 -22.30
CA ALA A 138 -24.87 -10.91 -22.74
C ALA A 138 -24.96 -11.19 -24.24
N TRP A 139 -26.09 -11.74 -24.68
CA TRP A 139 -26.34 -12.05 -26.08
C TRP A 139 -26.09 -10.85 -27.00
N ARG A 140 -26.58 -9.67 -26.63
CA ARG A 140 -26.35 -8.40 -27.35
C ARG A 140 -24.89 -8.08 -27.63
N ASN A 141 -23.94 -8.59 -26.83
CA ASN A 141 -22.52 -8.31 -27.03
C ASN A 141 -21.97 -8.99 -28.29
N LEU A 142 -22.54 -10.12 -28.71
CA LEU A 142 -22.11 -10.82 -29.93
C LEU A 142 -22.57 -10.12 -31.22
N VAL A 143 -23.64 -9.31 -31.12
CA VAL A 143 -24.27 -8.65 -32.27
C VAL A 143 -23.32 -7.62 -32.88
N GLY A 144 -22.98 -7.81 -34.15
CA GLY A 144 -22.07 -6.92 -34.88
C GLY A 144 -20.59 -7.13 -34.56
N VAL A 145 -20.27 -8.13 -33.73
CA VAL A 145 -18.89 -8.59 -33.50
C VAL A 145 -18.66 -9.90 -34.24
N SER A 146 -19.29 -10.99 -33.78
CA SER A 146 -19.10 -12.32 -34.35
C SER A 146 -20.34 -12.87 -35.07
N HIS A 147 -21.51 -12.32 -34.74
CA HIS A 147 -22.80 -12.78 -35.25
C HIS A 147 -23.70 -11.60 -35.62
N THR A 148 -24.67 -11.86 -36.48
CA THR A 148 -25.74 -10.90 -36.81
C THR A 148 -26.81 -10.86 -35.71
N ALA A 149 -27.65 -9.82 -35.69
CA ALA A 149 -28.71 -9.71 -34.70
C ALA A 149 -29.71 -10.88 -34.76
N ASP A 150 -30.03 -11.36 -35.95
CA ASP A 150 -30.98 -12.45 -36.16
C ASP A 150 -30.39 -13.81 -35.72
N GLU A 151 -29.12 -14.06 -36.00
CA GLU A 151 -28.41 -15.26 -35.52
C GLU A 151 -28.36 -15.31 -33.99
N VAL A 152 -27.97 -14.21 -33.35
CA VAL A 152 -27.89 -14.14 -31.87
C VAL A 152 -29.26 -14.28 -31.24
N LYS A 153 -30.29 -13.69 -31.86
CA LYS A 153 -31.66 -13.80 -31.38
C LYS A 153 -32.14 -15.27 -31.45
N ALA A 154 -31.89 -15.95 -32.56
CA ALA A 154 -32.22 -17.37 -32.68
C ALA A 154 -31.52 -18.23 -31.61
N MET A 155 -30.22 -17.99 -31.38
CA MET A 155 -29.46 -18.71 -30.34
C MET A 155 -29.95 -18.39 -28.92
N ALA A 156 -30.40 -17.16 -28.65
CA ALA A 156 -30.95 -16.79 -27.34
C ALA A 156 -32.31 -17.46 -27.10
N GLU A 157 -33.15 -17.60 -28.14
CA GLU A 157 -34.47 -18.22 -28.07
C GLU A 157 -34.40 -19.73 -27.80
N GLU A 158 -33.26 -20.39 -28.06
CA GLU A 158 -33.02 -21.81 -27.73
C GLU A 158 -32.94 -22.07 -26.22
N ILE A 159 -32.73 -21.02 -25.41
CA ILE A 159 -32.50 -21.14 -23.96
C ILE A 159 -33.66 -20.51 -23.19
N GLU A 160 -34.10 -21.20 -22.14
CA GLU A 160 -35.14 -20.71 -21.24
C GLU A 160 -34.57 -19.98 -20.02
N TYR A 161 -35.17 -18.84 -19.69
CA TYR A 161 -34.82 -18.00 -18.53
C TYR A 161 -36.02 -17.86 -17.60
N ASP A 162 -35.75 -17.74 -16.30
CA ASP A 162 -36.76 -17.33 -15.32
C ASP A 162 -37.13 -15.85 -15.52
N ASP A 163 -38.44 -15.58 -15.60
CA ASP A 163 -39.02 -14.24 -15.63
C ASP A 163 -40.25 -14.19 -14.72
N GLY A 164 -40.77 -12.99 -14.48
CA GLY A 164 -41.94 -12.76 -13.63
C GLY A 164 -41.64 -11.92 -12.38
N PRO A 165 -42.57 -11.92 -11.42
CA PRO A 165 -43.77 -12.76 -11.36
C PRO A 165 -44.87 -12.36 -12.35
N ASP A 166 -45.76 -13.30 -12.66
CA ASP A 166 -47.00 -13.07 -13.42
C ASP A 166 -48.11 -12.40 -12.57
N ASP A 167 -49.30 -12.23 -13.15
CA ASP A 167 -50.46 -11.61 -12.46
C ASP A 167 -50.93 -12.40 -11.21
N GLN A 168 -50.49 -13.65 -11.04
CA GLN A 168 -50.76 -14.50 -9.87
C GLN A 168 -49.61 -14.54 -8.86
N GLY A 169 -48.49 -13.88 -9.14
CA GLY A 169 -47.32 -13.89 -8.27
C GLY A 169 -46.34 -15.04 -8.53
N GLU A 170 -46.51 -15.84 -9.59
CA GLU A 170 -45.67 -16.99 -9.90
C GLU A 170 -44.57 -16.63 -10.92
N MET A 171 -43.36 -17.17 -10.72
CA MET A 171 -42.27 -17.05 -11.70
C MET A 171 -42.50 -18.03 -12.84
N PHE A 172 -42.25 -17.62 -14.08
CA PHE A 172 -42.43 -18.46 -15.27
C PHE A 172 -41.16 -18.50 -16.14
N LYS A 173 -41.04 -19.50 -17.00
CA LYS A 173 -39.94 -19.61 -17.97
C LYS A 173 -40.31 -18.90 -19.27
N ARG A 174 -39.35 -18.18 -19.85
CA ARG A 174 -39.49 -17.58 -21.18
C ARG A 174 -38.28 -17.89 -22.06
N PRO A 175 -38.43 -17.84 -23.39
CA PRO A 175 -37.29 -17.85 -24.29
C PRO A 175 -36.38 -16.65 -24.03
N GLY A 176 -35.09 -16.85 -24.25
CA GLY A 176 -34.09 -15.81 -24.10
C GLY A 176 -34.26 -14.67 -25.10
N LYS A 177 -33.80 -13.48 -24.70
CA LYS A 177 -33.76 -12.28 -25.54
C LYS A 177 -32.35 -11.69 -25.52
N LEU A 178 -32.06 -10.80 -26.47
CA LEU A 178 -30.73 -10.19 -26.62
C LEU A 178 -30.18 -9.50 -25.35
N SER A 179 -31.06 -9.04 -24.45
CA SER A 179 -30.63 -8.41 -23.20
C SER A 179 -30.17 -9.38 -22.12
N ASP A 180 -30.46 -10.67 -22.25
CA ASP A 180 -30.11 -11.68 -21.25
C ASP A 180 -28.63 -12.03 -21.29
N TYR A 181 -28.12 -12.49 -20.14
CA TYR A 181 -26.76 -12.99 -19.98
C TYR A 181 -26.66 -14.46 -20.35
N MET A 182 -25.46 -14.93 -20.71
CA MET A 182 -25.24 -16.35 -20.98
C MET A 182 -25.68 -17.19 -19.76
N PRO A 183 -26.38 -18.31 -19.96
CA PRO A 183 -26.89 -19.10 -18.85
C PRO A 183 -25.74 -19.78 -18.09
N PRO A 184 -25.75 -19.79 -16.75
CA PRO A 184 -24.77 -20.55 -15.99
C PRO A 184 -25.04 -22.06 -16.10
N PRO A 185 -24.00 -22.92 -16.18
CA PRO A 185 -24.17 -24.37 -16.23
C PRO A 185 -24.68 -24.99 -14.94
N TYR A 186 -24.49 -24.29 -13.81
CA TYR A 186 -24.86 -24.75 -12.48
C TYR A 186 -25.68 -23.67 -11.78
N ALA A 187 -26.64 -24.08 -10.94
CA ALA A 187 -27.46 -23.15 -10.18
C ALA A 187 -26.69 -22.41 -9.07
N ASN A 188 -25.65 -23.03 -8.51
CA ASN A 188 -24.82 -22.48 -7.44
C ASN A 188 -23.43 -23.13 -7.40
N GLU A 189 -22.56 -22.58 -6.55
CA GLU A 189 -21.18 -23.04 -6.38
C GLU A 189 -21.09 -24.49 -5.88
N GLU A 190 -21.99 -24.88 -4.97
CA GLU A 190 -22.04 -26.21 -4.39
C GLU A 190 -22.38 -27.28 -5.43
N ALA A 191 -23.34 -27.00 -6.32
CA ALA A 191 -23.68 -27.87 -7.44
C ALA A 191 -22.50 -28.02 -8.40
N ALA A 192 -21.78 -26.93 -8.69
CA ALA A 192 -20.59 -26.96 -9.53
C ALA A 192 -19.47 -27.81 -8.91
N ARG A 193 -19.21 -27.68 -7.59
CA ARG A 193 -18.22 -28.50 -6.88
C ARG A 193 -18.63 -29.97 -6.83
N ALA A 194 -19.90 -30.25 -6.55
CA ALA A 194 -20.41 -31.62 -6.51
C ALA A 194 -20.27 -32.31 -7.88
N GLY A 195 -20.53 -31.61 -8.98
CA GLY A 195 -20.39 -32.14 -10.34
C GLY A 195 -18.95 -32.35 -10.80
N ASN A 196 -17.96 -31.70 -10.16
CA ASN A 196 -16.56 -31.66 -10.62
C ASN A 196 -15.56 -32.12 -9.55
N GLY A 197 -15.93 -33.12 -8.73
CA GLY A 197 -15.00 -33.75 -7.78
C GLY A 197 -14.48 -32.80 -6.69
N GLY A 198 -15.29 -31.83 -6.27
CA GLY A 198 -14.97 -30.81 -5.28
C GLY A 198 -14.31 -29.54 -5.84
N ALA A 199 -13.84 -29.57 -7.09
CA ALA A 199 -13.26 -28.42 -7.76
C ALA A 199 -14.35 -27.51 -8.33
N LEU A 200 -14.13 -26.19 -8.26
CA LEU A 200 -15.04 -25.20 -8.86
C LEU A 200 -14.47 -24.74 -10.21
N PRO A 201 -15.15 -25.00 -11.34
CA PRO A 201 -14.81 -24.37 -12.61
C PRO A 201 -14.94 -22.84 -12.51
N PRO A 202 -13.88 -22.06 -12.80
CA PRO A 202 -13.98 -20.60 -12.76
C PRO A 202 -14.84 -20.06 -13.92
N ASP A 203 -15.55 -18.95 -13.66
CA ASP A 203 -16.17 -18.11 -14.70
C ASP A 203 -15.11 -17.65 -15.71
N LEU A 204 -15.41 -17.80 -16.99
CA LEU A 204 -14.45 -17.53 -18.06
C LEU A 204 -14.51 -16.08 -18.56
N SER A 205 -15.44 -15.27 -18.08
CA SER A 205 -15.67 -13.91 -18.59
C SER A 205 -14.42 -13.03 -18.57
N LEU A 206 -13.57 -13.16 -17.54
CA LEU A 206 -12.36 -12.36 -17.34
C LEU A 206 -11.10 -13.22 -17.22
N ILE A 207 -11.15 -14.51 -17.56
CA ILE A 207 -10.08 -15.47 -17.22
C ILE A 207 -8.74 -15.12 -17.88
N VAL A 208 -8.78 -14.57 -19.09
CA VAL A 208 -7.58 -14.12 -19.83
C VAL A 208 -6.89 -12.96 -19.10
N LYS A 209 -7.62 -12.09 -18.41
CA LYS A 209 -7.04 -10.99 -17.60
C LYS A 209 -6.74 -11.41 -16.16
N ALA A 210 -7.40 -12.46 -15.67
CA ALA A 210 -7.26 -12.95 -14.31
C ALA A 210 -6.07 -13.91 -14.13
N ARG A 211 -5.24 -14.13 -15.17
CA ARG A 211 -4.09 -15.03 -15.14
C ARG A 211 -2.86 -14.36 -15.76
N HIS A 212 -1.70 -14.60 -15.16
CA HIS A 212 -0.42 -14.21 -15.74
C HIS A 212 -0.17 -14.98 -17.04
N GLY A 213 0.46 -14.33 -18.02
CA GLY A 213 0.61 -14.88 -19.38
C GLY A 213 -0.64 -14.76 -20.26
N ALA A 214 -1.79 -14.36 -19.69
CA ALA A 214 -3.01 -14.06 -20.43
C ALA A 214 -3.41 -15.13 -21.49
N ALA A 215 -3.54 -14.73 -22.75
CA ALA A 215 -3.92 -15.63 -23.84
C ALA A 215 -2.90 -16.78 -24.02
N ASP A 216 -1.60 -16.49 -23.88
CA ASP A 216 -0.54 -17.49 -24.00
C ASP A 216 -0.71 -18.59 -22.95
N TYR A 217 -1.04 -18.20 -21.71
CA TYR A 217 -1.28 -19.15 -20.61
C TYR A 217 -2.45 -20.08 -20.91
N ILE A 218 -3.60 -19.55 -21.33
CA ILE A 218 -4.78 -20.37 -21.59
C ILE A 218 -4.54 -21.31 -22.78
N PHE A 219 -3.89 -20.84 -23.83
CA PHE A 219 -3.53 -21.68 -24.97
C PHE A 219 -2.59 -22.82 -24.55
N SER A 220 -1.49 -22.50 -23.86
CA SER A 220 -0.55 -23.50 -23.35
C SER A 220 -1.21 -24.47 -22.38
N LEU A 221 -2.13 -24.00 -21.54
CA LEU A 221 -2.90 -24.86 -20.63
C LEU A 221 -3.73 -25.86 -21.42
N LEU A 222 -4.52 -25.41 -22.39
CA LEU A 222 -5.40 -26.29 -23.18
C LEU A 222 -4.62 -27.30 -24.02
N THR A 223 -3.47 -26.92 -24.58
CA THR A 223 -2.65 -27.81 -25.42
C THR A 223 -1.54 -28.55 -24.66
N GLY A 224 -1.40 -28.33 -23.35
CA GLY A 224 -0.24 -28.75 -22.54
C GLY A 224 -0.39 -30.08 -21.80
N TYR A 225 -1.55 -30.71 -21.88
CA TYR A 225 -1.81 -32.00 -21.21
C TYR A 225 -0.87 -33.11 -21.71
N ARG A 226 -0.19 -33.78 -20.77
CA ARG A 226 0.73 -34.90 -21.04
C ARG A 226 0.78 -35.84 -19.83
N ASP A 227 1.40 -37.01 -19.99
CA ASP A 227 1.59 -37.93 -18.87
C ASP A 227 2.55 -37.34 -17.81
N PRO A 228 2.34 -37.67 -16.52
CA PRO A 228 3.22 -37.20 -15.45
C PRO A 228 4.65 -37.71 -15.64
N PRO A 229 5.68 -36.88 -15.39
CA PRO A 229 7.07 -37.31 -15.45
C PRO A 229 7.36 -38.35 -14.35
N ALA A 230 8.39 -39.16 -14.56
CA ALA A 230 8.76 -40.19 -13.60
C ALA A 230 9.00 -39.60 -12.19
N GLY A 231 8.33 -40.17 -11.19
CA GLY A 231 8.41 -39.73 -9.79
C GLY A 231 7.37 -38.69 -9.36
N PHE A 232 6.47 -38.25 -10.25
CA PHE A 232 5.37 -37.35 -9.90
C PHE A 232 4.06 -38.13 -9.70
N GLU A 233 3.63 -38.29 -8.45
CA GLU A 233 2.36 -38.96 -8.12
C GLU A 233 1.20 -37.96 -8.14
N ILE A 234 0.15 -38.30 -8.89
CA ILE A 234 -1.06 -37.48 -9.03
C ILE A 234 -2.18 -38.10 -8.21
N ARG A 235 -2.89 -37.25 -7.47
CA ARG A 235 -4.07 -37.67 -6.71
C ARG A 235 -5.17 -38.15 -7.66
N GLU A 236 -5.90 -39.16 -7.23
CA GLU A 236 -7.03 -39.70 -7.99
C GLU A 236 -8.03 -38.59 -8.35
N GLY A 237 -8.41 -38.51 -9.63
CA GLY A 237 -9.29 -37.45 -10.16
C GLY A 237 -8.59 -36.15 -10.61
N MET A 238 -7.26 -36.04 -10.50
CA MET A 238 -6.48 -34.94 -11.06
C MET A 238 -5.69 -35.36 -12.31
N ASN A 239 -5.33 -34.40 -13.15
CA ASN A 239 -4.58 -34.59 -14.39
C ASN A 239 -3.27 -33.79 -14.34
N TYR A 240 -2.26 -34.25 -15.07
CA TYR A 240 -0.99 -33.54 -15.17
C TYR A 240 -1.05 -32.44 -16.24
N ASN A 241 -0.66 -31.23 -15.87
CA ASN A 241 -0.42 -30.17 -16.84
C ASN A 241 0.74 -29.29 -16.35
N PRO A 242 1.87 -29.21 -17.09
CA PRO A 242 3.05 -28.50 -16.63
C PRO A 242 2.86 -26.98 -16.55
N TYR A 243 1.87 -26.40 -17.24
CA TYR A 243 1.62 -24.97 -17.18
C TYR A 243 0.74 -24.59 -15.97
N PHE A 244 0.03 -25.54 -15.37
CA PHE A 244 -0.79 -25.27 -14.20
C PHE A 244 0.10 -25.17 -12.95
N PRO A 245 -0.05 -24.14 -12.10
CA PRO A 245 0.70 -24.04 -10.85
C PRO A 245 0.48 -25.27 -9.96
N GLY A 246 1.58 -25.93 -9.53
CA GLY A 246 1.53 -27.21 -8.82
C GLY A 246 1.37 -28.45 -9.72
N ASN A 247 1.32 -28.27 -11.04
CA ASN A 247 1.24 -29.29 -12.10
C ASN A 247 0.05 -30.27 -12.07
N ALA A 248 -0.79 -30.24 -11.03
CA ALA A 248 -1.96 -31.09 -10.87
C ALA A 248 -3.24 -30.26 -11.01
N ILE A 249 -4.02 -30.53 -12.07
CA ILE A 249 -5.25 -29.81 -12.39
C ILE A 249 -6.46 -30.76 -12.36
N SER A 250 -7.58 -30.32 -11.76
CA SER A 250 -8.83 -31.11 -11.72
C SER A 250 -9.62 -31.08 -13.04
N MET A 251 -9.17 -30.31 -14.03
CA MET A 251 -9.77 -30.24 -15.36
C MET A 251 -9.21 -31.36 -16.24
N ALA A 252 -10.08 -32.14 -16.88
CA ALA A 252 -9.69 -33.13 -17.88
C ALA A 252 -9.21 -32.46 -19.18
N ARG A 253 -8.49 -33.21 -20.02
CA ARG A 253 -8.24 -32.76 -21.40
C ARG A 253 -9.58 -32.78 -22.15
N VAL A 254 -10.05 -31.60 -22.56
CA VAL A 254 -11.36 -31.46 -23.23
C VAL A 254 -11.27 -31.23 -24.73
N LEU A 255 -10.08 -30.89 -25.26
CA LEU A 255 -9.89 -30.69 -26.71
C LEU A 255 -9.19 -31.90 -27.34
N PHE A 256 -9.86 -32.45 -28.36
CA PHE A 256 -9.41 -33.54 -29.22
C PHE A 256 -9.62 -33.18 -30.70
N ASP A 257 -8.82 -33.72 -31.62
CA ASP A 257 -8.93 -33.36 -33.03
C ASP A 257 -10.28 -33.81 -33.60
N GLY A 258 -10.97 -32.92 -34.32
CA GLY A 258 -12.28 -33.19 -34.92
C GLY A 258 -13.47 -33.16 -33.95
N LEU A 259 -13.32 -32.57 -32.77
CA LEU A 259 -14.40 -32.51 -31.75
C LEU A 259 -15.60 -31.63 -32.17
N VAL A 260 -15.33 -30.56 -32.92
CA VAL A 260 -16.32 -29.58 -33.38
C VAL A 260 -16.21 -29.46 -34.91
N GLU A 261 -17.32 -29.28 -35.61
CA GLU A 261 -17.32 -28.97 -37.04
C GLU A 261 -17.60 -27.47 -37.25
N TYR A 262 -16.61 -26.74 -37.74
CA TYR A 262 -16.76 -25.30 -37.96
C TYR A 262 -17.67 -25.00 -39.15
N ASP A 263 -18.55 -24.00 -38.99
CA ASP A 263 -19.46 -23.51 -40.03
C ASP A 263 -18.76 -23.13 -41.35
N ASP A 264 -17.51 -22.65 -41.27
CA ASP A 264 -16.71 -22.19 -42.41
C ASP A 264 -15.81 -23.28 -43.01
N GLY A 265 -15.87 -24.51 -42.50
CA GLY A 265 -15.08 -25.65 -42.98
C GLY A 265 -13.61 -25.62 -42.56
N THR A 266 -13.21 -24.75 -41.63
CA THR A 266 -11.85 -24.74 -41.09
C THR A 266 -11.53 -26.10 -40.42
N PRO A 267 -10.33 -26.67 -40.59
CA PRO A 267 -9.96 -27.90 -39.90
C PRO A 267 -9.95 -27.72 -38.38
N ALA A 268 -10.83 -28.43 -37.67
CA ALA A 268 -10.95 -28.37 -36.22
C ALA A 268 -9.92 -29.24 -35.49
N THR A 269 -8.63 -28.89 -35.63
CA THR A 269 -7.58 -29.48 -34.81
C THR A 269 -7.61 -28.92 -33.39
N THR A 270 -7.03 -29.64 -32.44
CA THR A 270 -6.88 -29.24 -31.03
C THR A 270 -6.29 -27.86 -30.86
N SER A 271 -5.18 -27.58 -31.54
CA SER A 271 -4.52 -26.27 -31.50
C SER A 271 -5.33 -25.18 -32.18
N GLN A 272 -6.05 -25.50 -33.26
CA GLN A 272 -6.92 -24.53 -33.93
C GLN A 272 -8.10 -24.14 -33.02
N MET A 273 -8.79 -25.12 -32.43
CA MET A 273 -9.86 -24.86 -31.44
C MET A 273 -9.35 -24.10 -30.22
N ALA A 274 -8.17 -24.45 -29.70
CA ALA A 274 -7.55 -23.72 -28.60
C ALA A 274 -7.26 -22.26 -28.98
N LYS A 275 -6.76 -21.99 -30.19
CA LYS A 275 -6.51 -20.62 -30.67
C LYS A 275 -7.82 -19.83 -30.75
N ASP A 276 -8.88 -20.43 -31.27
CA ASP A 276 -10.15 -19.75 -31.48
C ASP A 276 -10.87 -19.47 -30.17
N VAL A 277 -10.98 -20.45 -29.27
CA VAL A 277 -11.61 -20.24 -27.96
C VAL A 277 -10.83 -19.22 -27.13
N VAL A 278 -9.50 -19.21 -27.18
CA VAL A 278 -8.69 -18.20 -26.49
C VAL A 278 -8.89 -16.81 -27.08
N THR A 279 -9.01 -16.69 -28.41
CA THR A 279 -9.31 -15.41 -29.06
C THR A 279 -10.71 -14.90 -28.66
N PHE A 280 -11.70 -15.79 -28.58
CA PHE A 280 -13.03 -15.47 -28.06
C PHE A 280 -13.00 -15.05 -26.58
N LEU A 281 -12.27 -15.76 -25.72
CA LEU A 281 -12.15 -15.40 -24.30
C LEU A 281 -11.39 -14.09 -24.09
N ASN A 282 -10.44 -13.77 -24.97
CA ASN A 282 -9.75 -12.48 -24.93
C ASN A 282 -10.70 -11.34 -25.29
N TRP A 283 -11.55 -11.54 -26.31
CA TRP A 283 -12.63 -10.61 -26.62
C TRP A 283 -13.66 -10.50 -25.47
N ALA A 284 -14.05 -11.61 -24.84
CA ALA A 284 -14.97 -11.58 -23.71
C ALA A 284 -14.40 -10.76 -22.53
N ALA A 285 -13.09 -10.84 -22.30
CA ALA A 285 -12.43 -10.08 -21.26
C ALA A 285 -12.18 -8.60 -21.62
N GLU A 286 -12.01 -8.28 -22.90
CA GLU A 286 -11.77 -6.94 -23.44
C GLU A 286 -12.62 -6.63 -24.69
N PRO A 287 -13.95 -6.51 -24.56
CA PRO A 287 -14.81 -6.19 -25.70
C PRO A 287 -14.48 -4.82 -26.30
N GLU A 288 -13.84 -3.93 -25.52
CA GLU A 288 -13.41 -2.61 -25.96
C GLU A 288 -12.08 -2.59 -26.75
N HIS A 289 -11.39 -3.73 -26.90
CA HIS A 289 -10.02 -3.79 -27.43
C HIS A 289 -9.82 -3.06 -28.76
N ASP A 290 -10.70 -3.32 -29.74
CA ASP A 290 -10.58 -2.77 -31.09
C ASP A 290 -10.83 -1.26 -31.10
N GLU A 291 -11.89 -0.80 -30.43
CA GLU A 291 -12.18 0.62 -30.25
C GLU A 291 -11.08 1.34 -29.46
N ARG A 292 -10.56 0.71 -28.40
CA ARG A 292 -9.49 1.23 -27.55
C ARG A 292 -8.22 1.48 -28.35
N LYS A 293 -7.81 0.56 -29.23
CA LYS A 293 -6.64 0.76 -30.11
C LYS A 293 -6.91 1.84 -31.16
N GLN A 294 -8.10 1.87 -31.74
CA GLN A 294 -8.49 2.89 -32.71
C GLN A 294 -8.49 4.31 -32.09
N PHE A 295 -9.09 4.48 -30.91
CA PHE A 295 -9.09 5.75 -30.18
C PHE A 295 -7.70 6.10 -29.65
N GLY A 296 -6.92 5.11 -29.22
CA GLY A 296 -5.52 5.28 -28.82
C GLY A 296 -4.68 5.89 -29.95
N LEU A 297 -4.79 5.38 -31.17
CA LEU A 297 -4.11 5.95 -32.34
C LEU A 297 -4.53 7.41 -32.60
N LYS A 298 -5.84 7.69 -32.59
CA LYS A 298 -6.35 9.06 -32.76
C LYS A 298 -5.80 10.02 -31.68
N ALA A 299 -5.76 9.57 -30.43
CA ALA A 299 -5.23 10.34 -29.31
C ALA A 299 -3.72 10.61 -29.45
N VAL A 300 -2.93 9.60 -29.82
CA VAL A 300 -1.48 9.76 -30.03
C VAL A 300 -1.20 10.80 -31.12
N ILE A 301 -1.93 10.77 -32.24
CA ILE A 301 -1.78 11.76 -33.32
C ILE A 301 -2.12 13.16 -32.81
N LEU A 302 -3.27 13.32 -32.14
CA LEU A 302 -3.73 14.61 -31.62
C LEU A 302 -2.76 15.19 -30.58
N PHE A 303 -2.36 14.41 -29.58
CA PHE A 303 -1.48 14.87 -28.52
C PHE A 303 -0.06 15.15 -29.02
N SER A 304 0.42 14.41 -30.02
CA SER A 304 1.70 14.69 -30.67
C SER A 304 1.67 16.05 -31.38
N ALA A 305 0.60 16.34 -32.12
CA ALA A 305 0.42 17.63 -32.78
C ALA A 305 0.30 18.79 -31.78
N LEU A 306 -0.51 18.62 -30.72
CA LEU A 306 -0.66 19.63 -29.66
C LEU A 306 0.64 19.87 -28.90
N THR A 307 1.42 18.81 -28.65
CA THR A 307 2.72 18.92 -27.99
C THR A 307 3.72 19.69 -28.87
N ALA A 308 3.78 19.37 -30.17
CA ALA A 308 4.62 20.10 -31.11
C ALA A 308 4.25 21.60 -31.18
N MET A 309 2.94 21.90 -31.26
CA MET A 309 2.42 23.27 -31.23
C MET A 309 2.78 23.99 -29.93
N SER A 310 2.59 23.33 -28.78
CA SER A 310 2.93 23.87 -27.46
C SER A 310 4.42 24.18 -27.33
N LEU A 311 5.28 23.26 -27.79
CA LEU A 311 6.74 23.47 -27.80
C LEU A 311 7.15 24.63 -28.71
N TYR A 312 6.50 24.76 -29.87
CA TYR A 312 6.69 25.91 -30.76
C TYR A 312 6.30 27.22 -30.07
N VAL A 313 5.09 27.30 -29.50
CA VAL A 313 4.61 28.50 -28.80
C VAL A 313 5.50 28.85 -27.60
N LYS A 314 5.95 27.85 -26.84
CA LYS A 314 6.92 28.04 -25.76
C LYS A 314 8.20 28.67 -26.29
N ARG A 315 8.82 28.11 -27.34
CA ARG A 315 10.05 28.67 -27.93
C ARG A 315 9.83 30.08 -28.47
N PHE A 316 8.71 30.31 -29.14
CA PHE A 316 8.34 31.62 -29.67
C PHE A 316 8.22 32.66 -28.56
N LYS A 317 7.45 32.39 -27.49
CA LYS A 317 7.27 33.32 -26.36
C LYS A 317 8.53 33.53 -25.52
N TRP A 318 9.32 32.48 -25.34
CA TRP A 318 10.57 32.56 -24.58
C TRP A 318 11.76 33.08 -25.39
N SER A 319 11.61 33.25 -26.71
CA SER A 319 12.70 33.71 -27.60
C SER A 319 13.34 35.00 -27.09
N VAL A 320 12.53 36.00 -26.73
CA VAL A 320 12.98 37.31 -26.23
C VAL A 320 13.81 37.19 -24.95
N ILE A 321 13.37 36.35 -24.00
CA ILE A 321 14.10 36.15 -22.73
C ILE A 321 15.38 35.35 -22.98
N LYS A 322 15.35 34.38 -23.88
CA LYS A 322 16.48 33.51 -24.20
C LYS A 322 17.54 34.22 -25.07
N SER A 323 17.15 35.17 -25.91
CA SER A 323 18.06 35.92 -26.80
C SER A 323 18.58 37.22 -26.18
N ARG A 324 18.09 37.65 -25.02
CA ARG A 324 18.53 38.89 -24.37
C ARG A 324 20.03 38.87 -24.08
N LYS A 325 20.72 39.97 -24.40
CA LYS A 325 22.11 40.22 -24.01
C LYS A 325 22.09 41.25 -22.88
N ILE A 326 22.81 40.98 -21.80
CA ILE A 326 22.93 41.90 -20.66
C ILE A 326 24.33 42.48 -20.70
N MET A 327 24.44 43.80 -20.89
CA MET A 327 25.70 44.52 -20.79
C MET A 327 25.75 45.21 -19.43
N LEU A 328 26.83 44.99 -18.69
CA LEU A 328 27.08 45.64 -17.41
C LEU A 328 28.18 46.67 -17.62
N SER A 329 27.89 47.97 -17.45
CA SER A 329 28.89 49.03 -17.55
C SER A 329 29.78 49.04 -16.29
N GLN A 330 31.09 48.94 -16.49
CA GLN A 330 32.09 48.96 -15.41
C GLN A 330 32.47 50.41 -15.04
N ASP A 331 31.61 51.14 -14.34
CA ASP A 331 31.99 52.47 -13.82
C ASP A 331 32.19 52.51 -12.30
N VAL A 332 32.22 51.36 -11.59
CA VAL A 332 32.29 51.36 -10.11
C VAL A 332 33.34 50.41 -9.50
N PHE A 333 34.06 49.59 -10.28
CA PHE A 333 34.99 48.59 -9.72
C PHE A 333 36.48 48.99 -9.69
N GLY A 334 36.82 50.24 -9.99
CA GLY A 334 38.22 50.71 -10.09
C GLY A 334 38.97 50.98 -8.78
N LYS A 335 38.46 50.61 -7.59
CA LYS A 335 39.08 51.01 -6.31
C LYS A 335 39.46 49.90 -5.32
N LEU A 336 39.35 48.62 -5.66
CA LEU A 336 39.63 47.53 -4.69
C LEU A 336 40.53 46.41 -5.23
N ALA A 337 41.33 46.65 -6.26
CA ALA A 337 42.26 45.66 -6.80
C ALA A 337 43.73 46.13 -6.69
N THR A 338 44.24 46.19 -5.46
CA THR A 338 45.68 46.12 -5.18
C THR A 338 45.87 45.33 -3.89
N THR A 339 46.90 44.47 -3.87
CA THR A 339 47.25 43.45 -2.85
C THR A 339 46.50 42.12 -3.09
N SER A 340 47.09 41.02 -3.52
CA SER A 340 48.47 40.51 -3.42
C SER A 340 48.71 39.41 -4.46
N GLN A 341 49.84 39.48 -5.17
CA GLN A 341 50.44 38.32 -5.81
C GLN A 341 51.22 37.50 -4.77
N VAL A 342 51.02 36.18 -4.73
CA VAL A 342 52.01 35.22 -4.23
C VAL A 342 51.99 33.95 -5.09
N ASN A 343 53.03 33.85 -5.92
CA ASN A 343 53.81 32.69 -6.38
C ASN A 343 53.18 31.29 -6.44
N LEU A 344 53.17 30.76 -7.68
CA LEU A 344 53.04 29.35 -8.05
C LEU A 344 54.43 28.76 -8.33
N HIS A 345 54.69 27.51 -7.90
CA HIS A 345 55.41 26.39 -8.57
C HIS A 345 55.85 25.29 -7.55
N PRO A 346 56.28 24.07 -7.93
CA PRO A 346 55.68 23.04 -8.80
C PRO A 346 55.71 21.60 -8.16
N ALA A 347 55.14 20.58 -8.85
CA ALA A 347 55.60 19.17 -8.98
C ALA A 347 54.50 18.06 -8.84
N PRO A 348 54.35 17.14 -9.82
CA PRO A 348 53.38 16.03 -9.78
C PRO A 348 53.93 14.68 -9.25
N VAL A 349 55.21 14.59 -8.86
CA VAL A 349 55.88 13.30 -8.56
C VAL A 349 55.68 12.82 -7.12
N VAL A 350 55.49 13.74 -6.15
CA VAL A 350 55.35 13.40 -4.73
C VAL A 350 54.03 12.68 -4.40
N ARG A 351 52.97 12.93 -5.17
CA ARG A 351 51.61 12.41 -4.88
C ARG A 351 51.45 10.89 -5.05
N ARG A 352 52.28 10.22 -5.85
CA ARG A 352 52.18 8.75 -6.05
C ARG A 352 52.85 7.95 -4.94
N LEU A 353 53.94 8.45 -4.37
CA LEU A 353 54.70 7.76 -3.31
C LEU A 353 53.92 7.75 -1.98
N THR A 354 53.29 8.86 -1.60
CA THR A 354 52.56 8.99 -0.34
C THR A 354 51.28 8.15 -0.29
N HIS A 355 50.62 7.92 -1.44
CA HIS A 355 49.45 7.05 -1.53
C HIS A 355 49.80 5.57 -1.31
N HIS A 356 50.98 5.14 -1.78
CA HIS A 356 51.46 3.77 -1.56
C HIS A 356 51.75 3.51 -0.08
N LEU A 357 52.45 4.44 0.57
CA LEU A 357 52.85 4.34 1.97
C LEU A 357 51.65 4.33 2.93
N CYS A 358 50.61 5.13 2.66
CA CYS A 358 49.37 5.09 3.43
C CYS A 358 48.66 3.72 3.33
N ARG A 359 48.67 3.12 2.13
CA ARG A 359 48.03 1.82 1.88
C ARG A 359 48.79 0.66 2.55
N GLU A 360 50.12 0.68 2.50
CA GLU A 360 50.97 -0.30 3.20
C GLU A 360 50.85 -0.20 4.72
N TRP A 361 50.80 1.03 5.25
CA TRP A 361 50.59 1.26 6.68
C TRP A 361 49.24 0.70 7.15
N VAL A 362 48.14 0.96 6.41
CA VAL A 362 46.82 0.39 6.67
C VAL A 362 46.84 -1.15 6.64
N ALA A 363 47.50 -1.75 5.65
CA ALA A 363 47.63 -3.20 5.54
C ALA A 363 48.41 -3.80 6.73
N LYS A 364 49.48 -3.12 7.18
CA LYS A 364 50.26 -3.52 8.35
C LYS A 364 49.46 -3.43 9.64
N CYS A 365 48.67 -2.36 9.82
CA CYS A 365 47.78 -2.21 10.97
C CYS A 365 46.69 -3.30 10.99
N LEU A 366 46.07 -3.59 9.85
CA LEU A 366 45.04 -4.64 9.74
C LEU A 366 45.62 -6.04 9.99
N GLY A 367 46.86 -6.30 9.58
CA GLY A 367 47.55 -7.58 9.81
C GLY A 367 47.97 -7.84 11.27
N GLN A 368 47.95 -6.81 12.12
CA GLN A 368 48.28 -6.90 13.55
C GLN A 368 47.03 -6.97 14.45
N MET A 369 45.82 -6.97 13.88
CA MET A 369 44.56 -7.04 14.64
C MET A 369 44.17 -8.48 14.97
N THR A 370 43.54 -8.69 16.14
CA THR A 370 42.93 -9.96 16.56
C THR A 370 41.40 -9.84 16.52
N ASP A 371 40.67 -10.96 16.44
CA ASP A 371 39.20 -10.93 16.29
C ASP A 371 38.47 -10.17 17.42
N THR A 372 39.08 -10.06 18.59
CA THR A 372 38.55 -9.39 19.78
C THR A 372 38.67 -7.86 19.77
N ASN A 373 39.57 -7.26 18.99
CA ASN A 373 39.81 -5.80 18.97
C ASN A 373 39.56 -5.15 17.60
N ARG A 374 39.06 -5.94 16.64
CA ARG A 374 38.97 -5.56 15.22
C ARG A 374 38.06 -4.35 14.96
N GLU A 375 36.91 -4.25 15.61
CA GLU A 375 35.97 -3.13 15.38
C GLU A 375 36.51 -1.80 15.92
N GLU A 376 37.08 -1.81 17.13
CA GLU A 376 37.61 -0.60 17.77
C GLU A 376 38.90 -0.12 17.07
N ALA A 377 39.81 -1.03 16.74
CA ALA A 377 41.04 -0.70 16.02
C ALA A 377 40.77 -0.20 14.59
N GLN A 378 39.72 -0.71 13.93
CA GLN A 378 39.29 -0.19 12.63
C GLN A 378 38.65 1.20 12.74
N ALA A 379 37.95 1.50 13.84
CA ALA A 379 37.37 2.82 14.07
C ALA A 379 38.46 3.87 14.28
N GLU A 380 39.49 3.58 15.09
CA GLU A 380 40.63 4.50 15.28
C GLU A 380 41.45 4.67 13.99
N LEU A 381 41.67 3.59 13.23
CA LEU A 381 42.36 3.66 11.94
C LEU A 381 41.64 4.61 10.95
N ARG A 382 40.30 4.54 10.90
CA ARG A 382 39.47 5.42 10.07
C ARG A 382 39.53 6.87 10.55
N GLN A 383 39.57 7.09 11.87
CA GLN A 383 39.67 8.42 12.48
C GLN A 383 40.98 9.12 12.08
N VAL A 384 42.13 8.43 12.19
CA VAL A 384 43.44 9.00 11.84
C VAL A 384 43.52 9.43 10.36
N ILE A 385 42.95 8.61 9.47
CA ILE A 385 42.91 8.92 8.03
C ILE A 385 41.94 10.09 7.75
N ALA A 386 40.79 10.11 8.43
CA ALA A 386 39.82 11.19 8.30
C ALA A 386 40.41 12.53 8.79
N ASP A 387 41.12 12.55 9.91
CA ASP A 387 41.76 13.76 10.43
C ASP A 387 42.87 14.27 9.50
N ALA A 388 43.68 13.37 8.92
CA ALA A 388 44.67 13.73 7.91
C ALA A 388 44.03 14.29 6.61
N PHE A 389 42.84 13.81 6.24
CA PHE A 389 42.08 14.33 5.11
C PHE A 389 41.49 15.71 5.39
N VAL A 390 40.88 15.90 6.57
CA VAL A 390 40.29 17.17 7.01
C VAL A 390 41.35 18.27 7.13
N ASN A 391 42.51 17.94 7.70
CA ASN A 391 43.63 18.88 7.85
C ASN A 391 44.42 19.12 6.56
N LYS A 392 44.04 18.46 5.45
CA LYS A 392 44.73 18.49 4.14
C LYS A 392 46.20 18.04 4.21
N THR A 393 46.59 17.32 5.25
CA THR A 393 47.94 16.80 5.47
C THR A 393 48.12 15.37 4.97
N LEU A 394 47.07 14.75 4.39
CA LEU A 394 47.09 13.37 3.89
C LEU A 394 48.32 13.04 3.01
N TRP A 395 48.77 14.01 2.21
CA TRP A 395 49.88 13.88 1.26
C TRP A 395 51.23 14.35 1.82
N THR A 396 51.28 14.79 3.07
CA THR A 396 52.48 15.29 3.76
C THR A 396 52.74 14.56 5.08
N THR A 397 51.79 13.76 5.56
CA THR A 397 51.94 12.89 6.73
C THR A 397 52.92 11.75 6.44
N ASP A 398 53.87 11.53 7.35
CA ASP A 398 54.81 10.42 7.28
C ASP A 398 54.17 9.14 7.83
N TRP A 399 53.59 8.34 6.92
CA TRP A 399 52.96 7.05 7.21
C TRP A 399 53.96 5.93 7.56
N GLY A 400 55.27 6.20 7.50
CA GLY A 400 56.33 5.27 7.90
C GLY A 400 56.66 5.29 9.40
N ALA A 401 56.26 6.35 10.12
CA ALA A 401 56.50 6.51 11.54
C ALA A 401 55.53 5.67 12.41
N PRO A 402 55.94 5.23 13.62
CA PRO A 402 55.05 4.52 14.54
C PRO A 402 53.96 5.46 15.07
N ILE A 403 52.76 5.36 14.49
CA ILE A 403 51.54 6.04 14.95
C ILE A 403 50.88 5.16 16.01
N ALA A 404 50.74 5.65 17.24
CA ALA A 404 50.17 4.90 18.35
C ALA A 404 48.65 4.74 18.20
N LEU A 405 48.18 3.49 18.05
CA LEU A 405 46.77 3.08 18.16
C LEU A 405 46.50 2.61 19.58
N SER A 406 45.37 2.98 20.17
CA SER A 406 45.00 2.57 21.53
C SER A 406 44.36 1.17 21.48
N LEU A 407 45.14 0.13 21.79
CA LEU A 407 44.71 -1.27 21.69
C LEU A 407 44.05 -1.81 22.98
N MET A 408 43.34 -0.99 23.77
CA MET A 408 42.65 -1.45 24.97
C MET A 408 41.14 -1.11 24.98
N PRO A 409 40.27 -2.05 25.42
CA PRO A 409 38.82 -1.87 25.39
C PRO A 409 38.39 -0.78 26.37
N LYS A 410 37.54 0.15 25.88
CA LYS A 410 36.91 1.17 26.72
C LYS A 410 35.62 0.61 27.35
N PRO A 411 35.29 1.02 28.60
CA PRO A 411 34.10 0.51 29.27
C PRO A 411 32.81 0.94 28.54
N PRO A 412 31.74 0.13 28.61
CA PRO A 412 30.50 0.39 27.89
C PRO A 412 29.81 1.69 28.38
N PRO A 413 29.03 2.36 27.52
CA PRO A 413 28.37 3.62 27.85
C PRO A 413 27.38 3.43 29.00
N THR A 414 27.34 4.41 29.90
CA THR A 414 26.54 4.39 31.12
C THR A 414 25.03 4.46 30.87
N LEU A 415 24.31 3.86 31.83
CA LEU A 415 22.87 3.59 31.94
C LEU A 415 21.89 4.79 31.89
N ASN A 416 22.25 5.91 31.24
CA ASN A 416 21.39 7.10 31.17
C ASN A 416 20.50 7.16 29.92
N SER A 417 20.84 6.45 28.83
CA SER A 417 20.06 6.48 27.58
C SER A 417 18.75 5.66 27.64
N LEU A 418 18.60 4.71 28.57
CA LEU A 418 17.38 3.92 28.74
C LEU A 418 16.33 4.61 29.62
N ASN A 419 16.71 5.67 30.34
CA ASN A 419 15.83 6.38 31.27
C ASN A 419 14.97 7.47 30.60
N SER A 420 15.29 7.98 29.40
CA SER A 420 14.57 9.13 28.82
C SER A 420 13.27 8.76 28.08
N LEU A 421 13.21 7.61 27.38
CA LEU A 421 11.98 7.04 26.80
C LEU A 421 10.93 6.69 27.87
N SER A 422 11.36 6.54 29.13
CA SER A 422 10.49 6.16 30.23
C SER A 422 9.71 7.33 30.84
N SER A 423 10.10 8.59 30.63
CA SER A 423 9.40 9.79 31.18
C SER A 423 8.05 10.03 30.48
N LEU A 424 8.07 10.09 29.15
CA LEU A 424 6.89 10.32 28.30
C LEU A 424 5.92 9.15 28.42
N LYS A 425 6.45 7.92 28.35
CA LYS A 425 5.69 6.69 28.60
C LYS A 425 5.10 6.64 30.02
N ARG A 426 5.78 7.20 31.04
CA ARG A 426 5.23 7.31 32.41
C ARG A 426 4.11 8.35 32.53
N LYS A 427 4.24 9.53 31.90
CA LYS A 427 3.17 10.54 31.88
C LYS A 427 1.94 10.07 31.07
N LEU A 428 2.16 9.38 29.96
CA LEU A 428 1.11 8.77 29.13
C LEU A 428 0.46 7.57 29.84
N ALA A 429 1.25 6.70 30.49
CA ALA A 429 0.73 5.63 31.35
C ALA A 429 -0.03 6.18 32.58
N ALA A 430 0.38 7.32 33.14
CA ALA A 430 -0.36 7.99 34.22
C ALA A 430 -1.67 8.64 33.72
N ARG A 431 -1.72 9.12 32.47
CA ARG A 431 -2.96 9.58 31.81
C ARG A 431 -3.90 8.40 31.52
N PHE A 432 -3.36 7.27 31.08
CA PHE A 432 -4.08 6.01 30.91
C PHE A 432 -4.67 5.52 32.24
N GLN A 433 -3.88 5.52 33.32
CA GLN A 433 -4.38 5.17 34.64
C GLN A 433 -5.53 6.10 35.06
N ARG A 434 -5.41 7.40 34.78
CA ARG A 434 -6.42 8.42 35.08
C ARG A 434 -7.69 8.28 34.23
N GLU A 435 -7.60 8.02 32.93
CA GLU A 435 -8.77 7.75 32.08
C GLU A 435 -9.44 6.42 32.44
N HIS A 436 -8.66 5.37 32.70
CA HIS A 436 -9.17 4.09 33.19
C HIS A 436 -9.76 4.20 34.61
N ASP A 437 -9.29 5.12 35.44
CA ASP A 437 -9.89 5.48 36.74
C ASP A 437 -11.19 6.29 36.57
N LEU A 438 -11.25 7.21 35.60
CA LEU A 438 -12.45 7.98 35.24
C LEU A 438 -13.54 7.09 34.63
N GLU A 439 -13.17 6.10 33.80
CA GLU A 439 -14.08 5.07 33.29
C GLU A 439 -14.55 4.13 34.41
N ARG A 440 -13.65 3.75 35.34
CA ARG A 440 -14.02 3.02 36.56
C ARG A 440 -15.04 3.78 37.41
N GLN A 441 -14.88 5.10 37.56
CA GLN A 441 -15.82 5.95 38.31
C GLN A 441 -17.17 6.14 37.58
N LYS A 442 -17.18 6.27 36.24
CA LYS A 442 -18.41 6.34 35.44
C LYS A 442 -19.22 5.03 35.50
N GLY A 443 -18.56 3.89 35.62
CA GLY A 443 -19.21 2.59 35.87
C GLY A 443 -19.83 2.44 37.26
N LEU A 444 -19.49 3.31 38.22
CA LEU A 444 -19.96 3.26 39.61
C LEU A 444 -21.02 4.32 39.96
N HIS A 445 -21.20 5.37 39.14
CA HIS A 445 -22.16 6.47 39.40
C HIS A 445 -23.37 6.53 38.44
N GLY A 446 -23.65 5.44 37.72
CA GLY A 446 -24.84 5.29 36.85
C GLY A 446 -26.12 4.85 37.55
N GLN A 447 -26.28 5.11 38.86
CA GLN A 447 -27.56 5.00 39.56
C GLN A 447 -27.90 6.34 40.20
N THR A 448 -28.77 7.10 39.54
CA THR A 448 -29.82 7.99 40.08
C THR A 448 -30.06 9.15 39.11
N GLY A 449 -31.27 9.18 38.53
CA GLY A 449 -31.69 10.21 37.59
C GLY A 449 -32.88 9.75 36.75
N HIS A 450 -34.01 9.50 37.40
CA HIS A 450 -35.30 9.31 36.74
C HIS A 450 -35.69 10.60 36.00
N ALA A 451 -35.80 10.54 34.67
CA ALA A 451 -36.64 11.44 33.90
C ALA A 451 -37.56 10.58 33.03
N HIS A 452 -38.84 10.59 33.37
CA HIS A 452 -39.91 9.93 32.64
C HIS A 452 -40.04 10.49 31.21
N SER A 453 -40.16 9.62 30.21
CA SER A 453 -41.03 9.85 29.06
C SER A 453 -41.45 8.50 28.47
N PRO A 454 -42.72 8.33 28.06
CA PRO A 454 -43.44 7.08 28.14
C PRO A 454 -43.47 6.36 26.79
N TYR A 455 -43.15 5.07 26.76
CA TYR A 455 -43.86 4.04 26.00
C TYR A 455 -43.31 2.69 26.46
N SER A 456 -43.86 2.23 27.58
CA SER A 456 -43.70 0.87 28.10
C SER A 456 -45.05 0.19 28.10
N HIS A 457 -45.30 -0.71 27.15
CA HIS A 457 -46.21 -1.85 27.24
C HIS A 457 -45.70 -2.79 26.13
N VAL A 458 -45.21 -4.01 26.37
CA VAL A 458 -45.88 -5.15 27.01
C VAL A 458 -44.78 -6.18 27.39
N PHE A 459 -44.67 -6.46 28.70
CA PHE A 459 -44.18 -7.69 29.39
C PHE A 459 -42.81 -8.33 29.01
N GLY A 460 -41.91 -8.71 29.91
CA GLY A 460 -41.99 -8.92 31.37
C GLY A 460 -42.00 -10.41 31.75
N ASN A 461 -40.79 -10.96 32.02
CA ASN A 461 -40.42 -12.12 32.84
C ASN A 461 -41.35 -13.35 32.97
N ARG A 462 -40.77 -14.54 32.72
CA ARG A 462 -40.56 -15.58 33.76
C ARG A 462 -39.75 -16.78 33.25
N SER A 463 -38.69 -17.10 33.99
CA SER A 463 -38.11 -18.44 34.05
C SER A 463 -39.11 -19.40 34.68
N ALA A 464 -39.58 -20.38 33.93
CA ALA A 464 -40.08 -21.68 34.41
C ALA A 464 -40.34 -22.56 33.19
N THR A 465 -39.67 -23.71 33.10
CA THR A 465 -40.12 -24.82 32.24
C THR A 465 -41.45 -25.35 32.78
N PRO A 466 -42.45 -25.54 31.91
CA PRO A 466 -43.11 -26.84 31.84
C PRO A 466 -43.43 -27.31 30.41
N SER A 467 -43.35 -28.63 30.28
CA SER A 467 -44.08 -29.58 29.42
C SER A 467 -44.83 -29.14 28.15
N PHE A 468 -44.51 -29.85 27.07
CA PHE A 468 -45.39 -30.37 25.99
C PHE A 468 -46.87 -29.94 26.01
N ASP A 469 -47.30 -29.18 24.99
CA ASP A 469 -48.33 -29.57 24.00
C ASP A 469 -48.65 -28.38 23.05
N GLY A 470 -48.84 -28.69 21.76
CA GLY A 470 -49.63 -27.89 20.82
C GLY A 470 -48.89 -26.92 19.89
N ASP A 471 -48.82 -27.31 18.62
CA ASP A 471 -48.63 -26.52 17.39
C ASP A 471 -47.31 -25.77 17.17
N ALA A 472 -46.35 -26.49 16.57
CA ALA A 472 -45.22 -25.90 15.86
C ALA A 472 -45.62 -25.47 14.43
N PRO A 473 -45.20 -24.30 13.92
CA PRO A 473 -45.24 -24.03 12.49
C PRO A 473 -44.29 -24.99 11.78
N GLU A 474 -44.76 -25.63 10.70
CA GLU A 474 -44.03 -26.65 9.95
C GLU A 474 -42.61 -26.18 9.58
N MET A 475 -41.60 -26.87 10.13
CA MET A 475 -40.20 -26.71 9.77
C MET A 475 -39.98 -27.23 8.35
N ASN A 476 -39.42 -26.38 7.49
CA ASN A 476 -38.93 -26.77 6.18
C ASN A 476 -37.81 -27.83 6.34
N VAL A 477 -38.07 -29.05 5.86
CA VAL A 477 -37.26 -30.27 6.08
C VAL A 477 -35.88 -30.23 5.40
N ASN A 478 -35.60 -29.23 4.57
CA ASN A 478 -34.41 -29.18 3.70
C ASN A 478 -33.29 -28.22 4.14
N VAL A 479 -33.28 -27.74 5.39
CA VAL A 479 -32.15 -26.99 5.97
C VAL A 479 -31.35 -27.91 6.89
N PRO A 480 -30.11 -28.31 6.55
CA PRO A 480 -29.24 -29.01 7.49
C PRO A 480 -29.15 -28.21 8.79
N ASN A 481 -29.46 -28.86 9.92
CA ASN A 481 -29.36 -28.22 11.23
C ASN A 481 -27.88 -28.06 11.60
N TRP A 482 -27.30 -26.92 11.20
CA TRP A 482 -25.90 -26.55 11.46
C TRP A 482 -25.59 -26.45 12.96
N ASP A 483 -26.60 -26.27 13.83
CA ASP A 483 -26.40 -26.25 15.29
C ASP A 483 -25.95 -27.60 15.83
N LYS A 484 -26.27 -28.70 15.13
CA LYS A 484 -25.87 -30.06 15.52
C LYS A 484 -24.36 -30.32 15.36
N HIS A 485 -23.65 -29.48 14.61
CA HIS A 485 -22.21 -29.58 14.36
C HIS A 485 -21.39 -28.46 15.05
N THR A 486 -22.01 -27.66 15.91
CA THR A 486 -21.30 -26.65 16.71
C THR A 486 -20.50 -27.34 17.80
N ILE A 487 -19.17 -27.31 17.68
CA ILE A 487 -18.27 -27.86 18.70
C ILE A 487 -18.40 -26.99 19.95
N VAL A 488 -18.86 -27.58 21.05
CA VAL A 488 -18.85 -26.97 22.38
C VAL A 488 -17.69 -27.56 23.17
N GLY A 489 -16.81 -26.72 23.69
CA GLY A 489 -15.63 -27.16 24.43
C GLY A 489 -15.98 -27.78 25.78
N THR A 490 -15.18 -28.75 26.25
CA THR A 490 -15.34 -29.40 27.56
C THR A 490 -14.17 -29.17 28.51
N SER A 491 -13.13 -28.45 28.07
CA SER A 491 -11.93 -28.17 28.86
C SER A 491 -12.23 -27.30 30.09
N LYS A 492 -11.73 -27.71 31.26
CA LYS A 492 -11.81 -26.93 32.51
C LYS A 492 -10.53 -26.17 32.83
N GLU A 493 -9.53 -26.23 31.97
CA GLU A 493 -8.27 -25.52 32.18
C GLU A 493 -8.44 -24.03 31.93
N ILE A 494 -8.01 -23.20 32.88
CA ILE A 494 -8.20 -21.73 32.80
C ILE A 494 -7.17 -21.11 31.86
N PHE A 495 -5.92 -21.57 31.91
CA PHE A 495 -4.81 -21.16 31.07
C PHE A 495 -4.33 -22.35 30.27
N LYS A 496 -4.16 -22.15 28.96
CA LYS A 496 -3.66 -23.18 28.05
C LYS A 496 -2.86 -22.52 26.93
N ASP A 497 -1.91 -23.25 26.37
CA ASP A 497 -1.08 -22.75 25.28
C ASP A 497 -1.87 -22.58 23.99
N TYR A 498 -1.46 -21.61 23.18
CA TYR A 498 -2.02 -21.38 21.85
C TYR A 498 -1.68 -22.54 20.92
N LEU A 499 -2.69 -23.20 20.37
CA LEU A 499 -2.51 -24.34 19.47
C LEU A 499 -2.43 -23.84 18.02
N ARG A 500 -1.49 -24.36 17.23
CA ARG A 500 -1.50 -24.15 15.77
C ARG A 500 -2.39 -25.23 15.16
N LEU A 501 -3.62 -24.87 14.79
CA LEU A 501 -4.53 -25.78 14.09
C LEU A 501 -4.00 -25.98 12.67
N THR A 502 -3.31 -27.09 12.43
CA THR A 502 -2.99 -27.54 11.07
C THR A 502 -4.20 -28.29 10.51
N SER A 503 -4.43 -28.18 9.20
CA SER A 503 -5.55 -28.78 8.47
C SER A 503 -5.67 -30.31 8.57
N ALA A 504 -4.77 -30.97 9.29
CA ALA A 504 -4.71 -32.43 9.45
C ALA A 504 -5.36 -32.95 10.75
N SER A 505 -5.84 -32.09 11.65
CA SER A 505 -6.52 -32.53 12.89
C SER A 505 -7.77 -31.72 13.19
N GLU A 506 -8.93 -32.37 13.23
CA GLU A 506 -10.16 -31.78 13.74
C GLU A 506 -9.98 -31.32 15.20
N PRO A 507 -10.45 -30.12 15.58
CA PRO A 507 -10.25 -29.61 16.93
C PRO A 507 -11.09 -30.40 17.94
N LYS A 508 -10.44 -31.10 18.86
CA LYS A 508 -11.10 -31.95 19.86
C LYS A 508 -11.84 -31.09 20.91
N PRO A 509 -13.10 -31.43 21.28
CA PRO A 509 -13.85 -30.70 22.32
C PRO A 509 -13.11 -30.56 23.66
N GLU A 510 -12.32 -31.57 24.03
CA GLU A 510 -11.51 -31.61 25.27
C GLU A 510 -10.43 -30.52 25.33
N GLN A 511 -10.00 -30.01 24.17
CA GLN A 511 -8.96 -28.99 24.06
C GLN A 511 -9.54 -27.58 24.04
N ILE A 512 -10.87 -27.40 24.06
CA ILE A 512 -11.55 -26.11 23.91
C ILE A 512 -12.28 -25.79 25.22
N ARG A 513 -12.17 -24.55 25.71
CA ARG A 513 -12.86 -24.11 26.94
C ARG A 513 -14.32 -23.74 26.65
N PRO A 514 -15.32 -24.19 27.44
CA PRO A 514 -16.69 -23.74 27.33
C PRO A 514 -16.86 -22.29 27.78
N TYR A 515 -17.96 -21.67 27.38
CA TYR A 515 -18.25 -20.25 27.59
C TYR A 515 -18.04 -19.72 29.03
N PRO A 516 -18.49 -20.41 30.11
CA PRO A 516 -18.25 -19.93 31.49
C PRO A 516 -16.77 -19.87 31.85
N ILE A 517 -15.97 -20.83 31.38
CA ILE A 517 -14.53 -20.88 31.63
C ILE A 517 -13.83 -19.79 30.84
N LEU A 518 -14.27 -19.47 29.62
CA LEU A 518 -13.73 -18.34 28.84
C LEU A 518 -13.91 -17.01 29.59
N GLN A 519 -15.07 -16.80 30.22
CA GLN A 519 -15.34 -15.61 31.04
C GLN A 519 -14.42 -15.55 32.26
N GLU A 520 -14.22 -16.67 32.94
CA GLU A 520 -13.30 -16.77 34.06
C GLU A 520 -11.85 -16.52 33.64
N THR A 521 -11.40 -17.11 32.52
CA THR A 521 -10.08 -16.86 31.94
C THR A 521 -9.85 -15.37 31.72
N LEU A 522 -10.80 -14.64 31.11
CA LEU A 522 -10.65 -13.21 30.89
C LEU A 522 -10.49 -12.45 32.22
N ALA A 523 -11.28 -12.79 33.24
CA ALA A 523 -11.19 -12.16 34.56
C ALA A 523 -9.81 -12.39 35.21
N GLN A 524 -9.26 -13.61 35.11
CA GLN A 524 -7.94 -13.93 35.64
C GLN A 524 -6.80 -13.28 34.81
N LEU A 525 -6.94 -13.19 33.49
CA LEU A 525 -5.99 -12.45 32.64
C LEU A 525 -5.93 -10.96 33.01
N LYS A 526 -7.09 -10.33 33.22
CA LYS A 526 -7.17 -8.94 33.70
C LYS A 526 -6.54 -8.77 35.09
N LYS A 527 -6.63 -9.78 35.96
CA LYS A 527 -5.97 -9.75 37.27
C LYS A 527 -4.45 -9.85 37.12
N ARG A 528 -3.94 -10.81 36.34
CA ARG A 528 -2.49 -11.00 36.13
C ARG A 528 -1.84 -9.83 35.38
N TRP A 529 -2.55 -9.18 34.46
CA TRP A 529 -2.08 -7.93 33.85
C TRP A 529 -1.85 -6.83 34.89
N ARG A 530 -2.79 -6.67 35.83
CA ARG A 530 -2.65 -5.70 36.94
C ARG A 530 -1.48 -6.04 37.88
N GLU A 531 -1.15 -7.31 38.00
CA GLU A 531 0.01 -7.80 38.75
C GLU A 531 1.33 -7.68 37.97
N LYS A 532 1.32 -7.02 36.79
CA LYS A 532 2.48 -6.83 35.90
C LYS A 532 3.13 -8.14 35.43
N ALA A 533 2.30 -9.14 35.12
CA ALA A 533 2.76 -10.38 34.51
C ALA A 533 3.41 -10.14 33.13
N ASN A 534 4.26 -11.08 32.70
CA ASN A 534 4.97 -11.00 31.42
C ASN A 534 4.00 -10.90 30.23
N TYR A 535 4.17 -9.88 29.39
CA TYR A 535 3.33 -9.63 28.21
C TYR A 535 3.31 -10.81 27.23
N ASN A 536 4.46 -11.46 26.97
CA ASN A 536 4.52 -12.58 26.02
C ASN A 536 3.62 -13.74 26.47
N TRP A 537 3.56 -13.99 27.78
CA TRP A 537 2.67 -14.99 28.34
C TRP A 537 1.20 -14.55 28.22
N ILE A 538 0.89 -13.31 28.60
CA ILE A 538 -0.48 -12.75 28.50
C ILE A 538 -0.98 -12.80 27.04
N CYS A 539 -0.16 -12.39 26.08
CA CYS A 539 -0.44 -12.42 24.65
C CYS A 539 -0.73 -13.86 24.16
N SER A 540 0.09 -14.84 24.56
CA SER A 540 -0.17 -16.26 24.26
C SER A 540 -1.54 -16.72 24.80
N GLN A 541 -1.88 -16.35 26.04
CA GLN A 541 -3.16 -16.70 26.63
C GLN A 541 -4.36 -16.02 25.96
N PHE A 542 -4.23 -14.76 25.54
CA PHE A 542 -5.26 -14.08 24.74
C PHE A 542 -5.42 -14.67 23.35
N LYS A 543 -4.34 -15.12 22.69
CA LYS A 543 -4.42 -15.86 21.41
C LYS A 543 -5.21 -17.16 21.57
N SER A 544 -4.89 -17.91 22.62
CA SER A 544 -5.60 -19.13 23.02
C SER A 544 -7.08 -18.86 23.31
N LEU A 545 -7.40 -17.78 24.04
CA LEU A 545 -8.79 -17.37 24.34
C LEU A 545 -9.58 -17.02 23.07
N ARG A 546 -8.98 -16.23 22.16
CA ARG A 546 -9.59 -15.85 20.88
C ARG A 546 -9.79 -17.03 19.93
N GLN A 547 -8.87 -17.99 19.95
CA GLN A 547 -8.98 -19.23 19.19
C GLN A 547 -10.22 -20.03 19.62
N ASP A 548 -10.44 -20.20 20.93
CA ASP A 548 -11.60 -20.93 21.44
C ASP A 548 -12.93 -20.29 21.06
N LEU A 549 -12.99 -18.95 21.08
CA LEU A 549 -14.17 -18.19 20.64
C LEU A 549 -14.43 -18.40 19.14
N THR A 550 -13.36 -18.44 18.34
CA THR A 550 -13.46 -18.64 16.89
C THR A 550 -13.92 -20.06 16.56
N VAL A 551 -13.33 -21.08 17.18
CA VAL A 551 -13.67 -22.49 16.95
C VAL A 551 -15.11 -22.79 17.35
N GLN A 552 -15.58 -22.23 18.47
CA GLN A 552 -16.96 -22.37 18.95
C GLN A 552 -17.95 -21.42 18.26
N ARG A 553 -17.49 -20.61 17.29
CA ARG A 553 -18.29 -19.62 16.56
C ARG A 553 -19.04 -18.63 17.46
N VAL A 554 -18.49 -18.32 18.64
CA VAL A 554 -19.09 -17.38 19.59
C VAL A 554 -18.79 -15.96 19.16
N LYS A 555 -19.81 -15.26 18.65
CA LYS A 555 -19.75 -13.85 18.22
C LYS A 555 -20.78 -13.01 18.97
N ASN A 556 -20.42 -12.57 20.17
CA ASN A 556 -21.27 -11.73 21.02
C ASN A 556 -20.47 -10.59 21.67
N GLU A 557 -21.10 -9.82 22.57
CA GLU A 557 -20.48 -8.69 23.27
C GLU A 557 -19.22 -9.10 24.08
N PHE A 558 -19.20 -10.33 24.60
CA PHE A 558 -18.04 -10.86 25.30
C PHE A 558 -16.86 -11.03 24.33
N THR A 559 -17.09 -11.58 23.13
CA THR A 559 -16.06 -11.68 22.09
C THR A 559 -15.50 -10.31 21.74
N VAL A 560 -16.36 -9.31 21.52
CA VAL A 560 -15.91 -7.92 21.28
C VAL A 560 -15.02 -7.43 22.43
N THR A 561 -15.47 -7.59 23.68
CA THR A 561 -14.73 -7.17 24.87
C THR A 561 -13.34 -7.82 24.96
N VAL A 562 -13.22 -9.11 24.64
CA VAL A 562 -11.92 -9.84 24.63
C VAL A 562 -10.95 -9.20 23.63
N TYR A 563 -11.42 -8.94 22.41
CA TYR A 563 -10.60 -8.34 21.36
C TYR A 563 -10.22 -6.89 21.67
N GLU A 564 -11.15 -6.09 22.20
CA GLU A 564 -10.86 -4.70 22.59
C GLU A 564 -9.82 -4.62 23.70
N ILE A 565 -9.93 -5.46 24.74
CA ILE A 565 -8.96 -5.50 25.84
C ILE A 565 -7.58 -5.92 25.33
N HIS A 566 -7.52 -6.96 24.50
CA HIS A 566 -6.24 -7.42 23.97
C HIS A 566 -5.59 -6.38 23.06
N ALA A 567 -6.37 -5.68 22.24
CA ALA A 567 -5.89 -4.59 21.40
C ALA A 567 -5.29 -3.44 22.25
N ARG A 568 -5.96 -3.05 23.34
CA ARG A 568 -5.46 -2.00 24.26
C ARG A 568 -4.16 -2.42 24.95
N MET A 569 -4.04 -3.68 25.40
CA MET A 569 -2.80 -4.20 25.97
C MET A 569 -1.64 -4.22 24.96
N ALA A 570 -1.93 -4.59 23.70
CA ALA A 570 -0.94 -4.56 22.63
C ALA A 570 -0.45 -3.14 22.34
N LEU A 571 -1.35 -2.14 22.34
CA LEU A 571 -0.97 -0.72 22.20
C LEU A 571 -0.10 -0.23 23.37
N GLU A 572 -0.40 -0.63 24.61
CA GLU A 572 0.38 -0.25 25.79
C GLU A 572 1.85 -0.71 25.69
N VAL A 573 2.08 -1.90 25.13
CA VAL A 573 3.42 -2.49 24.95
C VAL A 573 4.08 -2.06 23.62
N GLY A 574 3.30 -1.54 22.67
CA GLY A 574 3.77 -1.15 21.34
C GLY A 574 3.84 -2.32 20.34
N ASP A 575 3.08 -3.39 20.57
CA ASP A 575 2.98 -4.55 19.68
C ASP A 575 1.93 -4.32 18.59
N MET A 576 2.37 -3.64 17.53
CA MET A 576 1.49 -3.26 16.41
C MET A 576 1.00 -4.45 15.59
N VAL A 577 1.70 -5.59 15.62
CA VAL A 577 1.30 -6.80 14.89
C VAL A 577 0.06 -7.39 15.52
N GLU A 578 0.06 -7.58 16.84
CA GLU A 578 -1.11 -8.11 17.56
C GLU A 578 -2.28 -7.13 17.59
N TYR A 579 -2.00 -5.83 17.72
CA TYR A 579 -3.01 -4.80 17.62
C TYR A 579 -3.74 -4.85 16.27
N ASN A 580 -3.02 -4.93 15.15
CA ASN A 580 -3.61 -4.99 13.81
C ASN A 580 -4.48 -6.24 13.62
N GLN A 581 -4.04 -7.40 14.13
CA GLN A 581 -4.86 -8.62 14.10
C GLN A 581 -6.17 -8.46 14.89
N CYS A 582 -6.10 -7.83 16.06
CA CYS A 582 -7.30 -7.60 16.87
C CYS A 582 -8.25 -6.61 16.18
N GLN A 583 -7.71 -5.56 15.59
CA GLN A 583 -8.49 -4.55 14.88
C GLN A 583 -9.22 -5.12 13.66
N ALA A 584 -8.57 -6.00 12.89
CA ALA A 584 -9.19 -6.65 11.73
C ALA A 584 -10.44 -7.47 12.14
N MET A 585 -10.37 -8.20 13.27
CA MET A 585 -11.53 -8.94 13.77
C MET A 585 -12.61 -8.02 14.35
N LEU A 586 -12.23 -6.98 15.12
CA LEU A 586 -13.20 -6.02 15.68
C LEU A 586 -14.05 -5.37 14.59
N ARG A 587 -13.44 -5.06 13.44
CA ARG A 587 -14.18 -4.56 12.27
C ARG A 587 -15.31 -5.52 11.87
N ASN A 588 -15.00 -6.80 11.70
CA ASN A 588 -15.99 -7.81 11.32
C ASN A 588 -17.09 -7.95 12.37
N LEU A 589 -16.73 -7.86 13.67
CA LEU A 589 -17.71 -7.96 14.77
C LEU A 589 -18.64 -6.73 14.83
N TYR A 590 -18.13 -5.52 14.57
CA TYR A 590 -18.96 -4.32 14.52
C TYR A 590 -19.84 -4.25 13.26
N GLU A 591 -19.38 -4.78 12.12
CA GLU A 591 -20.19 -4.91 10.91
C GLU A 591 -21.40 -5.85 11.11
N LEU A 592 -21.31 -6.79 12.05
CA LEU A 592 -22.44 -7.63 12.49
C LEU A 592 -23.42 -6.92 13.44
N GLY A 593 -23.18 -5.64 13.78
CA GLY A 593 -24.05 -4.86 14.67
C GLY A 593 -23.88 -5.18 16.16
N ILE A 594 -22.84 -5.93 16.55
CA ILE A 594 -22.57 -6.24 17.96
C ILE A 594 -22.07 -4.98 18.67
N PRO A 595 -22.68 -4.58 19.81
CA PRO A 595 -22.30 -3.35 20.49
C PRO A 595 -20.90 -3.43 21.11
N GLY A 596 -20.23 -2.27 21.17
CA GLY A 596 -18.89 -2.10 21.72
C GLY A 596 -18.39 -0.67 21.56
N LYS A 597 -17.07 -0.46 21.66
CA LYS A 597 -16.42 0.86 21.54
C LYS A 597 -16.08 1.21 20.09
N VAL A 598 -17.09 1.21 19.22
CA VAL A 598 -16.94 1.35 17.76
C VAL A 598 -16.20 2.64 17.38
N GLU A 599 -16.57 3.78 17.99
CA GLU A 599 -16.03 5.10 17.66
C GLU A 599 -14.56 5.25 18.09
N GLU A 600 -14.18 4.66 19.23
CA GLU A 600 -12.79 4.61 19.71
C GLU A 600 -11.89 3.87 18.68
N PHE A 601 -12.30 2.67 18.27
CA PHE A 601 -11.52 1.86 17.31
C PHE A 601 -11.58 2.41 15.88
N THR A 602 -12.63 3.15 15.54
CA THR A 602 -12.71 3.95 14.31
C THR A 602 -11.65 5.05 14.30
N ALA A 603 -11.51 5.79 15.39
CA ALA A 603 -10.47 6.81 15.54
C ALA A 603 -9.06 6.21 15.43
N TYR A 604 -8.83 5.07 16.10
CA TYR A 604 -7.54 4.36 16.02
C TYR A 604 -7.21 3.89 14.61
N ARG A 605 -8.20 3.44 13.83
CA ARG A 605 -8.00 3.04 12.43
C ARG A 605 -7.55 4.21 11.56
N ILE A 606 -8.15 5.39 11.74
CA ILE A 606 -7.73 6.61 11.03
C ILE A 606 -6.27 6.95 11.35
N LEU A 607 -5.90 6.93 12.64
CA LEU A 607 -4.52 7.20 13.08
C LEU A 607 -3.52 6.15 12.53
N MET A 608 -3.95 4.89 12.39
CA MET A 608 -3.13 3.83 11.80
C MET A 608 -2.91 4.00 10.30
N LEU A 609 -3.94 4.39 9.54
CA LEU A 609 -3.80 4.68 8.12
C LEU A 609 -2.89 5.90 7.89
N LEU A 610 -2.90 6.88 8.79
CA LEU A 610 -1.94 7.99 8.80
C LEU A 610 -0.50 7.53 9.09
N HIS A 611 -0.31 6.59 10.02
CA HIS A 611 0.99 5.97 10.27
C HIS A 611 1.53 5.27 9.00
N GLY A 612 0.72 4.39 8.40
CA GLY A 612 1.05 3.60 7.20
C GLY A 612 1.15 4.41 5.90
N ARG A 613 0.85 5.72 5.94
CA ARG A 613 0.92 6.65 4.78
C ARG A 613 0.03 6.22 3.60
N ASN A 614 -0.98 5.40 3.85
CA ASN A 614 -1.90 4.92 2.83
C ASN A 614 -3.03 5.93 2.61
N ARG A 615 -2.75 6.93 1.77
CA ARG A 615 -3.68 8.05 1.51
C ARG A 615 -4.97 7.61 0.82
N SER A 616 -4.90 6.63 -0.07
CA SER A 616 -6.06 6.13 -0.82
C SER A 616 -7.06 5.47 0.12
N ASP A 617 -6.60 4.51 0.93
CA ASP A 617 -7.47 3.79 1.87
C ASP A 617 -7.97 4.71 2.99
N LEU A 618 -7.16 5.67 3.44
CA LEU A 618 -7.59 6.70 4.38
C LEU A 618 -8.75 7.54 3.84
N ASN A 619 -8.63 8.02 2.60
CA ASN A 619 -9.68 8.84 1.99
C ASN A 619 -10.96 8.04 1.73
N LEU A 620 -10.82 6.79 1.28
CA LEU A 620 -11.96 5.88 1.11
C LEU A 620 -12.65 5.63 2.46
N TYR A 621 -11.88 5.30 3.49
CA TYR A 621 -12.41 5.01 4.81
C TYR A 621 -13.11 6.22 5.45
N VAL A 622 -12.50 7.40 5.38
CA VAL A 622 -13.12 8.65 5.86
C VAL A 622 -14.39 8.99 5.06
N GLY A 623 -14.43 8.67 3.76
CA GLY A 623 -15.61 8.84 2.92
C GLY A 623 -16.78 7.93 3.30
N GLN A 624 -16.51 6.76 3.90
CA GLN A 624 -17.52 5.81 4.36
C GLN A 624 -18.08 6.13 5.76
N LEU A 625 -17.48 7.08 6.50
CA LEU A 625 -17.94 7.43 7.83
C LEU A 625 -19.29 8.16 7.79
N THR A 626 -20.20 7.72 8.66
CA THR A 626 -21.48 8.40 8.87
C THR A 626 -21.28 9.74 9.59
N ASP A 627 -22.21 10.67 9.42
CA ASP A 627 -22.11 11.97 10.08
C ASP A 627 -22.22 11.87 11.61
N LYS A 628 -22.96 10.88 12.11
CA LYS A 628 -23.03 10.56 13.54
C LYS A 628 -21.64 10.18 14.09
N GLN A 629 -20.89 9.34 13.36
CA GLN A 629 -19.53 8.95 13.77
C GLN A 629 -18.55 10.12 13.74
N LYS A 630 -18.68 11.04 12.76
CA LYS A 630 -17.78 12.20 12.64
C LYS A 630 -17.93 13.21 13.79
N VAL A 631 -19.06 13.20 14.49
CA VAL A 631 -19.32 14.10 15.63
C VAL A 631 -18.65 13.60 16.90
N ASP A 632 -18.38 12.29 17.01
CA ASP A 632 -17.75 11.71 18.20
C ASP A 632 -16.38 12.36 18.50
N PRO A 633 -16.07 12.71 19.77
CA PRO A 633 -14.82 13.39 20.13
C PRO A 633 -13.56 12.64 19.69
N ALA A 634 -13.53 11.31 19.75
CA ALA A 634 -12.35 10.53 19.38
C ALA A 634 -12.15 10.53 17.86
N VAL A 635 -13.22 10.31 17.10
CA VAL A 635 -13.18 10.32 15.62
C VAL A 635 -12.85 11.73 15.11
N ARG A 636 -13.47 12.75 15.70
CA ARG A 636 -13.21 14.16 15.36
C ARG A 636 -11.74 14.53 15.60
N HIS A 637 -11.17 14.10 16.73
CA HIS A 637 -9.74 14.29 17.00
C HIS A 637 -8.86 13.65 15.92
N ALA A 638 -9.12 12.39 15.56
CA ALA A 638 -8.34 11.71 14.51
C ALA A 638 -8.46 12.39 13.13
N LEU A 639 -9.64 12.92 12.79
CA LEU A 639 -9.86 13.73 11.59
C LEU A 639 -9.13 15.08 11.65
N ASP A 640 -9.07 15.72 12.81
CA ASP A 640 -8.30 16.95 12.99
C ASP A 640 -6.79 16.71 12.87
N VAL A 641 -6.29 15.56 13.35
CA VAL A 641 -4.89 15.12 13.13
C VAL A 641 -4.62 14.93 11.64
N GLN A 642 -5.54 14.26 10.93
CA GLN A 642 -5.46 14.05 9.48
C GLN A 642 -5.38 15.39 8.73
N ARG A 643 -6.23 16.37 9.07
CA ARG A 643 -6.22 17.72 8.50
C ARG A 643 -4.93 18.47 8.81
N ALA A 644 -4.46 18.43 10.06
CA ALA A 644 -3.23 19.10 10.47
C ALA A 644 -2.02 18.58 9.67
N LEU A 645 -1.93 17.26 9.46
CA LEU A 645 -0.90 16.64 8.63
C LEU A 645 -1.02 17.02 7.16
N ALA A 646 -2.24 17.02 6.61
CA ALA A 646 -2.48 17.38 5.21
C ALA A 646 -2.10 18.83 4.90
N MET A 647 -2.35 19.75 5.84
CA MET A 647 -2.04 21.17 5.73
C MET A 647 -0.59 21.51 6.12
N GLY A 648 0.16 20.57 6.71
CA GLY A 648 1.48 20.85 7.27
C GLY A 648 1.44 21.78 8.49
N ASN A 649 0.32 21.81 9.22
CA ASN A 649 0.14 22.62 10.42
C ASN A 649 0.69 21.85 11.65
N TYR A 650 2.02 21.94 11.83
CA TYR A 650 2.71 21.22 12.90
C TYR A 650 2.34 21.70 14.31
N HIS A 651 2.11 23.01 14.49
CA HIS A 651 1.63 23.56 15.77
C HIS A 651 0.35 22.84 16.24
N ARG A 652 -0.65 22.80 15.36
CA ARG A 652 -1.92 22.12 15.65
C ARG A 652 -1.74 20.62 15.82
N LEU A 653 -0.85 19.98 15.07
CA LEU A 653 -0.55 18.56 15.22
C LEU A 653 -0.02 18.22 16.61
N PHE A 654 0.93 19.00 17.12
CA PHE A 654 1.54 18.73 18.44
C PHE A 654 0.61 19.09 19.60
N ASP A 655 -0.25 20.10 19.43
CA ASP A 655 -1.36 20.37 20.35
C ASP A 655 -2.35 19.18 20.40
N LEU A 656 -2.73 18.63 19.25
CA LEU A 656 -3.59 17.45 19.17
C LEU A 656 -2.90 16.20 19.74
N TYR A 657 -1.59 16.04 19.55
CA TYR A 657 -0.82 14.94 20.14
C TYR A 657 -0.81 14.99 21.67
N LEU A 658 -0.64 16.18 22.25
CA LEU A 658 -0.68 16.38 23.70
C LEU A 658 -2.07 16.16 24.29
N ASN A 659 -3.12 16.37 23.49
CA ASN A 659 -4.52 16.29 23.89
C ASN A 659 -5.27 15.11 23.21
N ALA A 660 -4.56 14.00 22.94
CA ALA A 660 -5.18 12.84 22.31
C ALA A 660 -6.13 12.09 23.28
N PRO A 661 -7.36 11.75 22.85
CA PRO A 661 -8.31 10.99 23.65
C PRO A 661 -7.95 9.50 23.69
N ASN A 662 -8.35 8.82 24.76
CA ASN A 662 -8.17 7.37 24.93
C ASN A 662 -6.69 6.97 24.74
N MET A 663 -6.42 5.88 24.00
CA MET A 663 -5.07 5.40 23.66
C MET A 663 -4.54 5.95 22.33
N GLY A 664 -5.15 7.02 21.78
CA GLY A 664 -4.78 7.56 20.48
C GLY A 664 -3.31 8.02 20.41
N ALA A 665 -2.77 8.53 21.54
CA ALA A 665 -1.36 8.93 21.64
C ALA A 665 -0.37 7.79 21.36
N TYR A 666 -0.67 6.56 21.81
CA TYR A 666 0.21 5.39 21.59
C TYR A 666 0.37 5.07 20.11
N ILE A 667 -0.69 5.24 19.32
CA ILE A 667 -0.63 5.06 17.86
C ILE A 667 0.14 6.20 17.21
N MET A 668 -0.04 7.44 17.70
CA MET A 668 0.66 8.61 17.20
C MET A 668 2.17 8.54 17.44
N ASP A 669 2.63 7.96 18.55
CA ASP A 669 4.05 7.78 18.87
C ASP A 669 4.83 7.10 17.73
N HIS A 670 4.18 6.19 16.98
CA HIS A 670 4.82 5.48 15.86
C HIS A 670 5.13 6.36 14.64
N PHE A 671 4.57 7.56 14.53
CA PHE A 671 4.88 8.48 13.43
C PHE A 671 5.24 9.89 13.87
N ILE A 672 5.13 10.24 15.15
CA ILE A 672 5.38 11.59 15.64
C ILE A 672 6.84 12.03 15.43
N ASP A 673 7.84 11.16 15.61
CA ASP A 673 9.25 11.53 15.38
C ASP A 673 9.55 11.87 13.92
N ARG A 674 8.87 11.17 13.00
CA ARG A 674 8.91 11.50 11.56
C ARG A 674 8.35 12.90 11.32
N GLU A 675 7.24 13.25 11.97
CA GLU A 675 6.63 14.56 11.83
C GLU A 675 7.41 15.68 12.54
N ARG A 676 8.07 15.39 13.68
CA ARG A 676 9.04 16.29 14.34
C ARG A 676 10.18 16.65 13.39
N THR A 677 10.75 15.66 12.71
CA THR A 677 11.81 15.87 11.72
C THR A 677 11.32 16.73 10.54
N ARG A 678 10.11 16.48 10.03
CA ARG A 678 9.50 17.30 8.96
C ARG A 678 9.26 18.74 9.41
N ALA A 679 8.75 18.94 10.62
CA ALA A 679 8.55 20.25 11.21
C ALA A 679 9.88 21.01 11.32
N LEU A 680 10.93 20.37 11.84
CA LEU A 680 12.27 20.96 11.94
C LEU A 680 12.85 21.37 10.59
N ILE A 681 12.64 20.58 9.52
CA ILE A 681 13.07 20.95 8.16
C ILE A 681 12.35 22.23 7.68
N VAL A 682 11.07 22.39 8.01
CA VAL A 682 10.33 23.61 7.67
C VAL A 682 10.81 24.80 8.50
N MET A 683 10.99 24.60 9.81
CA MET A 683 11.47 25.63 10.73
C MET A 683 12.87 26.11 10.35
N THR A 684 13.80 25.21 10.01
CA THR A 684 15.17 25.57 9.62
C THR A 684 15.26 26.34 8.30
N LYS A 685 14.24 26.23 7.43
CA LYS A 685 14.11 27.05 6.21
C LYS A 685 13.50 28.42 6.49
N ALA A 686 12.67 28.53 7.53
CA ALA A 686 11.96 29.76 7.88
C ALA A 686 12.79 30.68 8.79
N TYR A 687 13.56 30.10 9.71
CA TYR A 687 14.34 30.82 10.72
C TYR A 687 15.84 30.70 10.45
N ARG A 688 16.61 31.70 10.90
CA ARG A 688 18.08 31.66 10.88
C ARG A 688 18.64 31.00 12.14
N THR A 689 18.03 31.26 13.29
CA THR A 689 18.40 30.71 14.59
C THR A 689 17.14 30.44 15.41
N LEU A 690 17.13 29.39 16.24
CA LEU A 690 15.98 29.02 17.07
C LEU A 690 16.40 28.64 18.50
N PRO A 691 15.77 29.23 19.54
CA PRO A 691 15.98 28.79 20.92
C PRO A 691 15.53 27.34 21.13
N LEU A 692 16.28 26.56 21.91
CA LEU A 692 15.93 25.17 22.23
C LEU A 692 14.60 25.08 22.99
N SER A 693 14.29 26.07 23.84
CA SER A 693 13.00 26.19 24.54
C SER A 693 11.81 26.34 23.60
N PHE A 694 11.98 27.07 22.50
CA PHE A 694 10.95 27.17 21.48
C PHE A 694 10.72 25.83 20.79
N ILE A 695 11.79 25.14 20.39
CA ILE A 695 11.70 23.82 19.76
C ILE A 695 11.04 22.80 20.70
N GLN A 696 11.40 22.83 21.98
CA GLN A 696 10.84 21.95 23.01
C GLN A 696 9.32 22.14 23.15
N ASN A 697 8.86 23.39 23.25
CA ASN A 697 7.43 23.69 23.38
C ASN A 697 6.65 23.40 22.09
N GLU A 698 7.17 23.82 20.94
CA GLU A 698 6.48 23.74 19.65
C GLU A 698 6.35 22.30 19.14
N LEU A 699 7.32 21.43 19.44
CA LEU A 699 7.35 20.03 19.00
C LEU A 699 6.99 19.03 20.10
N ALA A 700 6.41 19.53 21.19
CA ALA A 700 5.92 18.76 22.33
C ALA A 700 6.96 17.77 22.88
N PHE A 701 8.18 18.25 23.16
CA PHE A 701 9.17 17.49 23.91
C PHE A 701 8.94 17.67 25.42
N ASP A 702 9.17 16.60 26.18
CA ASP A 702 8.97 16.56 27.64
C ASP A 702 9.89 17.50 28.42
N GLY A 703 11.06 17.80 27.84
CA GLY A 703 12.08 18.62 28.45
C GLY A 703 13.18 19.00 27.46
N LEU A 704 13.97 20.00 27.83
CA LEU A 704 15.03 20.56 26.97
C LEU A 704 16.09 19.52 26.62
N ALA A 705 16.44 18.64 27.57
CA ALA A 705 17.37 17.54 27.35
C ALA A 705 16.91 16.60 26.23
N GLN A 706 15.62 16.25 26.19
CA GLN A 706 15.06 15.38 25.15
C GLN A 706 15.10 16.05 23.76
N ALA A 707 14.80 17.35 23.69
CA ALA A 707 14.91 18.10 22.45
C ALA A 707 16.37 18.17 21.97
N CYS A 708 17.33 18.33 22.89
CA CYS A 708 18.75 18.31 22.60
C CYS A 708 19.23 16.94 22.11
N ASP A 709 18.84 15.87 22.80
CA ASP A 709 19.17 14.49 22.45
C ASP A 709 18.62 14.14 21.07
N PHE A 710 17.36 14.50 20.79
CA PHE A 710 16.74 14.28 19.49
C PHE A 710 17.51 14.99 18.37
N LEU A 711 17.85 16.27 18.55
CA LEU A 711 18.64 17.02 17.57
C LEU A 711 20.03 16.41 17.38
N THR A 712 20.66 15.93 18.44
CA THR A 712 21.99 15.30 18.39
C THR A 712 21.95 13.95 17.66
N GLU A 713 20.98 13.10 17.96
CA GLU A 713 20.75 11.81 17.29
C GLU A 713 20.53 12.01 15.78
N HIS A 714 19.83 13.08 15.40
CA HIS A 714 19.53 13.42 14.00
C HIS A 714 20.64 14.25 13.33
N LYS A 715 21.83 14.34 13.94
CA LYS A 715 23.01 15.10 13.44
C LYS A 715 22.70 16.59 13.18
N ALA A 716 21.69 17.13 13.85
CA ALA A 716 21.17 18.47 13.69
C ALA A 716 21.44 19.36 14.93
N GLY A 717 22.12 18.86 15.96
CA GLY A 717 22.50 19.59 17.19
C GLY A 717 23.62 20.63 16.99
N LEU A 718 23.51 21.47 15.97
CA LEU A 718 24.51 22.49 15.63
C LEU A 718 24.11 23.81 16.27
N PHE A 719 24.61 24.08 17.47
CA PHE A 719 24.27 25.26 18.25
C PHE A 719 25.27 26.40 18.03
N THR A 720 24.80 27.65 18.02
CA THR A 720 25.68 28.83 17.99
C THR A 720 26.46 29.00 19.29
N ASN A 721 25.95 28.45 20.40
CA ASN A 721 26.52 28.47 21.74
C ASN A 721 26.55 27.05 22.35
N PRO A 722 27.44 26.16 21.85
CA PRO A 722 27.43 24.74 22.25
C PRO A 722 27.73 24.50 23.74
N ASN A 723 28.48 25.40 24.38
CA ASN A 723 28.88 25.29 25.79
C ASN A 723 27.88 25.90 26.78
N ALA A 724 26.77 26.47 26.29
CA ALA A 724 25.74 27.07 27.14
C ALA A 724 24.83 25.99 27.76
N PRO A 725 24.20 26.25 28.92
CA PRO A 725 23.19 25.36 29.48
C PRO A 725 22.01 25.19 28.50
N ASP A 726 21.32 24.04 28.55
CA ASP A 726 20.26 23.68 27.58
C ASP A 726 19.15 24.75 27.45
N ALA A 727 18.85 25.49 28.53
CA ALA A 727 17.87 26.58 28.52
C ALA A 727 18.26 27.76 27.61
N GLU A 728 19.56 27.96 27.40
CA GLU A 728 20.11 29.08 26.64
C GLU A 728 20.61 28.64 25.26
N LYS A 729 20.62 27.35 24.94
CA LYS A 729 21.09 26.84 23.65
C LYS A 729 20.24 27.35 22.50
N ILE A 730 20.91 27.83 21.45
CA ILE A 730 20.32 28.35 20.23
C ILE A 730 20.81 27.53 19.04
N LEU A 731 19.87 26.90 18.34
CA LEU A 731 20.11 26.11 17.14
C LEU A 731 20.45 27.02 15.96
N ASP A 732 21.56 26.75 15.27
CA ASP A 732 21.86 27.33 13.96
C ASP A 732 21.10 26.56 12.88
N CYS A 733 20.11 27.21 12.27
CA CYS A 733 19.18 26.56 11.36
C CYS A 733 19.81 26.25 9.99
N LYS A 734 20.79 27.05 9.56
CA LYS A 734 21.41 26.89 8.23
C LYS A 734 22.17 25.57 8.08
N PRO A 735 23.08 25.19 9.00
CA PRO A 735 23.80 23.93 8.89
C PRO A 735 22.95 22.74 9.37
N ALA A 736 21.93 22.95 10.21
CA ALA A 736 21.04 21.88 10.69
C ALA A 736 20.08 21.32 9.61
N GLY A 737 19.77 22.11 8.57
CA GLY A 737 18.77 21.72 7.56
C GLY A 737 19.14 20.50 6.71
N ALA A 738 20.40 20.40 6.26
CA ALA A 738 20.83 19.30 5.38
C ALA A 738 20.87 17.93 6.12
N PRO A 739 21.43 17.81 7.34
CA PRO A 739 21.35 16.59 8.14
C PRO A 739 19.91 16.11 8.37
N LEU A 740 18.98 17.01 8.67
CA LEU A 740 17.57 16.64 8.90
C LEU A 740 16.90 16.03 7.65
N VAL A 741 17.19 16.58 6.46
CA VAL A 741 16.69 16.02 5.19
C VAL A 741 17.27 14.63 4.95
N GLN A 742 18.57 14.46 5.18
CA GLN A 742 19.23 13.16 5.05
C GLN A 742 18.64 12.12 6.00
N VAL A 743 18.43 12.46 7.28
CA VAL A 743 17.84 11.53 8.25
C VAL A 743 16.38 11.21 7.91
N LEU A 744 15.61 12.18 7.40
CA LEU A 744 14.26 11.91 6.90
C LEU A 744 14.26 10.90 5.75
N GLU A 745 15.24 10.99 4.84
CA GLU A 745 15.38 10.07 3.71
C GLU A 745 15.91 8.68 4.10
N GLU A 746 16.83 8.59 5.05
CA GLU A 746 17.46 7.33 5.47
C GLU A 746 16.62 6.58 6.50
N LYS A 747 16.15 7.26 7.55
CA LYS A 747 15.49 6.65 8.73
C LYS A 747 13.98 6.52 8.56
N TYR A 748 13.33 7.48 7.90
CA TYR A 748 11.87 7.60 7.91
C TYR A 748 11.19 7.45 6.53
N ARG A 749 11.95 7.28 5.44
CA ARG A 749 11.40 7.13 4.08
C ARG A 749 10.88 5.73 3.80
N LYS A 750 11.56 4.69 4.30
CA LYS A 750 11.13 3.29 4.20
C LYS A 750 10.28 2.96 5.43
N VAL A 751 8.99 2.70 5.23
CA VAL A 751 8.19 2.03 6.25
C VAL A 751 8.67 0.58 6.24
N GLN A 752 9.52 0.18 7.20
CA GLN A 752 9.77 -1.24 7.43
C GLN A 752 8.49 -1.83 8.03
N ILE A 753 7.58 -2.29 7.18
CA ILE A 753 6.55 -3.22 7.61
C ILE A 753 7.28 -4.54 7.84
N LYS A 754 7.76 -4.77 9.07
CA LYS A 754 8.15 -6.11 9.50
C LYS A 754 6.86 -6.93 9.60
N GLY A 755 6.60 -7.72 8.56
CA GLY A 755 5.56 -8.75 8.55
C GLY A 755 4.16 -8.24 8.22
N ALA A 756 3.81 -8.33 6.94
CA ALA A 756 2.47 -8.68 6.46
C ALA A 756 2.57 -8.94 4.95
N VAL A 757 2.72 -10.22 4.60
CA VAL A 757 2.13 -10.83 3.40
C VAL A 757 0.74 -11.27 3.80
#